data_AF-A0A2E8D3K0-F1
#
_entry.id   AF-A0A2E8D3K0-F1
#
_cell.length_a   1.000
_cell.length_b   1.000
_cell.length_c   1.000
_cell.angle_alpha   90.00
_cell.angle_beta   90.00
_cell.angle_gamma   90.00
#
_symmetry.space_group_name_H-M   'P 1'
#
loop_
_entity.id
_entity.type
_entity.pdbx_description
1 polymer ?
#
loop_
_entity_poly.entity_id
_entity_poly.type
_entity_poly.pdbx_seq_one_letter_code
_entity_poly.pdbx_strand_id
1 'polypeptide(L)'
;MRAIGDLTDPVLVGDKIEAGRGDSRIAERLAILTEKADPRVTLEALTVFRRLHWGKAPEWISEHLTAEDPALDHAAQQALRHSRNWPAVMGLLDQSPRLRTLALQATAEQRVSYVATQFIERLATSDNPEHRREYTDALARVVRKEKPWTYWGFRPAPRSAAPIDWEKTTEIVAALNATSADESHEVRAFALQRMQREGVTPELTRLGAWLRDETNEGRVTRILAALKSADASKTQPILREVVLRQNLPDANRLAALSAFVAELPSDDVDSLRSFGAKLEDGPVLASALRQLGNRPKLDASDLLLAKLGSSSADVRAAAIRSLGLRKSPVARDHVVKLLDDESVDVRQAAAETAGLLDIGSAADKLVVFSKGEELELVRASLVSLRQLKDARVRAPAVAALQHSETQVAALRYLRESGTPDLTDSVAEIAATNPAIEFHREVAETLNAWLKHFPDSFGKIEKTLATVHGQSGQPLLWQTTGPLAEAVAKTLLAELTQGEVSLQRDLVADKIDSQIVESDNGAIQFKRSSGSDAESVWLAWTLVAVAEKTEIEMLASAAGNLSVWLDKDQVYNRDKPATFRPDSDRFATTLATGTRLIVVEVRPNGKPARFHLRFRRRSSKAEHEKLSQFALQSRGNSSRGREVFDDIKKSSCLQCHRLGETGGKIGPDMAGIGSRFSRIHLIESILEPSRTVAPSYATIVVVLNDGRVLTGVRISEDTDMLLLGDNQGKTHEIPKADIDELSPQKLSTMPEGLEKKLTNQEFVDLLAFLESQKKSNE
;
A
#
# COMPACT_ATOMS: atom_id res chain seq x y z
N MET A 1 -46.05 11.19 -35.68
CA MET A 1 -45.97 9.84 -35.05
C MET A 1 -46.02 9.93 -33.53
N ARG A 2 -45.12 10.66 -32.87
CA ARG A 2 -45.11 10.82 -31.40
C ARG A 2 -46.46 11.19 -30.79
N ALA A 3 -47.13 12.22 -31.32
CA ALA A 3 -48.45 12.65 -30.85
C ALA A 3 -49.53 11.56 -30.96
N ILE A 4 -49.48 10.71 -31.99
CA ILE A 4 -50.38 9.54 -32.11
C ILE A 4 -50.06 8.56 -30.98
N GLY A 5 -48.76 8.26 -30.77
CA GLY A 5 -48.32 7.42 -29.67
C GLY A 5 -48.73 7.95 -28.29
N ASP A 6 -48.58 9.24 -28.02
CA ASP A 6 -49.01 9.88 -26.77
C ASP A 6 -50.53 9.72 -26.53
N LEU A 7 -51.34 9.98 -27.56
CA LEU A 7 -52.80 9.90 -27.47
C LEU A 7 -53.33 8.46 -27.37
N THR A 8 -52.48 7.47 -27.64
CA THR A 8 -52.85 6.04 -27.67
C THR A 8 -52.09 5.22 -26.64
N ASP A 9 -51.30 5.88 -25.80
CA ASP A 9 -50.53 5.23 -24.73
C ASP A 9 -51.52 4.64 -23.70
N PRO A 10 -51.49 3.32 -23.48
CA PRO A 10 -52.46 2.66 -22.61
C PRO A 10 -52.38 3.17 -21.15
N VAL A 11 -51.22 3.69 -20.72
CA VAL A 11 -51.04 4.30 -19.39
C VAL A 11 -51.71 5.68 -19.33
N LEU A 12 -51.53 6.52 -20.36
CA LEU A 12 -52.09 7.88 -20.42
C LEU A 12 -53.59 7.90 -20.70
N VAL A 13 -54.10 6.88 -21.42
CA VAL A 13 -55.53 6.76 -21.74
C VAL A 13 -56.31 6.07 -20.62
N GLY A 14 -55.67 5.18 -19.87
CA GLY A 14 -56.31 4.37 -18.82
C GLY A 14 -56.14 4.89 -17.38
N ASP A 15 -55.36 5.96 -17.16
CA ASP A 15 -54.94 6.48 -15.85
C ASP A 15 -54.41 5.39 -14.89
N LYS A 16 -53.78 4.35 -15.44
CA LYS A 16 -53.23 3.21 -14.69
C LYS A 16 -51.80 2.93 -15.12
N ILE A 17 -50.89 2.93 -14.16
CA ILE A 17 -49.46 2.63 -14.37
C ILE A 17 -49.27 1.18 -14.90
N GLU A 18 -50.20 0.26 -14.59
CA GLU A 18 -50.19 -1.12 -15.08
C GLU A 18 -51.16 -1.37 -16.24
N ALA A 19 -51.21 -0.47 -17.22
CA ALA A 19 -52.02 -0.72 -18.41
C ALA A 19 -51.43 -1.86 -19.27
N GLY A 20 -52.31 -2.66 -19.88
CA GLY A 20 -51.94 -3.78 -20.76
C GLY A 20 -51.38 -3.33 -22.11
N ARG A 21 -51.40 -4.21 -23.12
CA ARG A 21 -50.97 -3.84 -24.47
C ARG A 21 -51.88 -2.76 -25.07
N GLY A 22 -51.29 -1.79 -25.77
CA GLY A 22 -52.02 -0.79 -26.55
C GLY A 22 -52.59 -1.37 -27.85
N ASP A 23 -53.29 -0.56 -28.65
CA ASP A 23 -53.89 -1.00 -29.91
C ASP A 23 -52.81 -1.40 -30.93
N SER A 24 -52.71 -2.70 -31.21
CA SER A 24 -51.71 -3.25 -32.13
C SER A 24 -51.88 -2.76 -33.57
N ARG A 25 -53.09 -2.38 -33.99
CA ARG A 25 -53.36 -1.88 -35.35
C ARG A 25 -52.68 -0.55 -35.61
N ILE A 26 -52.50 0.25 -34.56
CA ILE A 26 -51.80 1.55 -34.64
C ILE A 26 -50.32 1.31 -34.83
N ALA A 27 -49.72 0.40 -34.06
CA ALA A 27 -48.33 0.00 -34.24
C ALA A 27 -48.08 -0.60 -35.62
N GLU A 28 -48.96 -1.48 -36.11
CA GLU A 28 -48.85 -2.08 -37.45
C GLU A 28 -48.91 -1.03 -38.56
N ARG A 29 -49.83 -0.06 -38.49
CA ARG A 29 -49.90 1.03 -39.47
C ARG A 29 -48.67 1.92 -39.45
N LEU A 30 -48.13 2.21 -38.26
CA LEU A 30 -46.92 3.01 -38.13
C LEU A 30 -45.67 2.26 -38.59
N ALA A 31 -45.64 0.93 -38.44
CA ALA A 31 -44.58 0.06 -38.93
C ALA A 31 -44.50 0.01 -40.47
N ILE A 32 -45.63 0.16 -41.17
CA ILE A 32 -45.66 0.27 -42.65
C ILE A 32 -45.06 1.61 -43.09
N LEU A 33 -45.32 2.69 -42.33
CA LEU A 33 -44.85 4.04 -42.67
C LEU A 33 -43.35 4.24 -42.50
N THR A 34 -42.64 3.27 -41.91
CA THR A 34 -41.20 3.33 -41.64
C THR A 34 -40.37 2.57 -42.67
N GLU A 35 -40.99 1.93 -43.67
CA GLU A 35 -40.29 1.33 -44.80
C GLU A 35 -39.49 2.41 -45.56
N LYS A 36 -38.14 2.27 -45.56
CA LYS A 36 -37.18 3.23 -46.15
C LYS A 36 -37.19 4.64 -45.51
N ALA A 37 -37.66 4.76 -44.27
CA ALA A 37 -37.73 6.05 -43.60
C ALA A 37 -36.39 6.52 -43.03
N ASP A 38 -36.25 7.85 -42.87
CA ASP A 38 -35.11 8.50 -42.20
C ASP A 38 -34.95 7.99 -40.75
N PRO A 39 -33.73 7.84 -40.22
CA PRO A 39 -33.48 7.40 -38.84
C PRO A 39 -34.32 8.11 -37.77
N ARG A 40 -34.64 9.40 -37.94
CA ARG A 40 -35.51 10.13 -37.01
C ARG A 40 -36.93 9.57 -36.98
N VAL A 41 -37.45 9.14 -38.12
CA VAL A 41 -38.79 8.52 -38.23
C VAL A 41 -38.77 7.12 -37.59
N THR A 42 -37.71 6.36 -37.82
CA THR A 42 -37.45 5.06 -37.18
C THR A 42 -37.39 5.19 -35.66
N LEU A 43 -36.71 6.22 -35.14
CA LEU A 43 -36.63 6.52 -33.70
C LEU A 43 -38.02 6.79 -33.10
N GLU A 44 -38.84 7.59 -33.79
CA GLU A 44 -40.21 7.86 -33.37
C GLU A 44 -41.07 6.60 -33.37
N ALA A 45 -40.93 5.74 -34.38
CA ALA A 45 -41.64 4.48 -34.46
C ALA A 45 -41.30 3.54 -33.29
N LEU A 46 -40.00 3.35 -33.00
CA LEU A 46 -39.53 2.56 -31.85
C LEU A 46 -40.06 3.11 -30.52
N THR A 47 -40.11 4.44 -30.38
CA THR A 47 -40.67 5.11 -29.20
C THR A 47 -42.16 4.78 -29.04
N VAL A 48 -42.92 4.75 -30.14
CA VAL A 48 -44.34 4.38 -30.12
C VAL A 48 -44.52 2.88 -29.87
N PHE A 49 -43.71 2.00 -30.46
CA PHE A 49 -43.77 0.55 -30.20
C PHE A 49 -43.54 0.22 -28.73
N ARG A 50 -42.58 0.90 -28.09
CA ARG A 50 -42.34 0.82 -26.65
C ARG A 50 -43.60 1.15 -25.84
N ARG A 51 -44.23 2.30 -26.12
CA ARG A 51 -45.42 2.79 -25.40
C ARG A 51 -46.62 1.87 -25.58
N LEU A 52 -46.82 1.36 -26.78
CA LEU A 52 -47.92 0.45 -27.08
C LEU A 52 -47.67 -0.99 -26.58
N HIS A 53 -46.49 -1.28 -26.01
CA HIS A 53 -46.08 -2.64 -25.65
C HIS A 53 -46.26 -3.63 -26.83
N TRP A 54 -45.90 -3.19 -28.04
CA TRP A 54 -46.25 -3.91 -29.26
C TRP A 54 -45.51 -5.26 -29.34
N GLY A 55 -46.28 -6.35 -29.37
CA GLY A 55 -45.74 -7.71 -29.30
C GLY A 55 -44.88 -8.13 -30.50
N LYS A 56 -45.07 -7.49 -31.67
CA LYS A 56 -44.30 -7.76 -32.91
C LYS A 56 -43.06 -6.87 -33.08
N ALA A 57 -42.73 -6.07 -32.06
CA ALA A 57 -41.55 -5.21 -32.10
C ALA A 57 -40.23 -5.98 -32.30
N PRO A 58 -39.99 -7.17 -31.71
CA PRO A 58 -38.76 -7.93 -31.96
C PRO A 58 -38.57 -8.34 -33.42
N GLU A 59 -39.63 -8.84 -34.06
CA GLU A 59 -39.63 -9.24 -35.47
C GLU A 59 -39.38 -8.03 -36.36
N TRP A 60 -40.08 -6.91 -36.08
CA TRP A 60 -39.87 -5.68 -36.83
C TRP A 60 -38.44 -5.13 -36.69
N ILE A 61 -37.88 -5.13 -35.48
CA ILE A 61 -36.50 -4.69 -35.22
C ILE A 61 -35.49 -5.58 -35.95
N SER A 62 -35.68 -6.90 -35.93
CA SER A 62 -34.83 -7.86 -36.65
C SER A 62 -34.77 -7.58 -38.15
N GLU A 63 -35.91 -7.26 -38.75
CA GLU A 63 -36.03 -7.05 -40.20
C GLU A 63 -35.64 -5.63 -40.66
N HIS A 64 -35.89 -4.61 -39.84
CA HIS A 64 -35.87 -3.21 -40.31
C HIS A 64 -34.78 -2.34 -39.65
N LEU A 65 -34.19 -2.74 -38.53
CA LEU A 65 -33.14 -1.97 -37.85
C LEU A 65 -31.77 -2.20 -38.49
N THR A 66 -31.53 -1.55 -39.64
CA THR A 66 -30.32 -1.74 -40.45
C THR A 66 -29.20 -0.73 -40.16
N ALA A 67 -29.54 0.54 -39.88
CA ALA A 67 -28.55 1.60 -39.65
C ALA A 67 -28.00 1.58 -38.21
N GLU A 68 -26.68 1.58 -38.02
CA GLU A 68 -26.03 1.68 -36.71
C GLU A 68 -26.14 3.11 -36.18
N ASP A 69 -26.91 3.28 -35.10
CA ASP A 69 -27.16 4.57 -34.47
C ASP A 69 -27.45 4.33 -32.97
N PRO A 70 -26.68 4.94 -32.04
CA PRO A 70 -26.86 4.73 -30.61
C PRO A 70 -28.25 5.12 -30.06
N ALA A 71 -28.91 6.11 -30.66
CA ALA A 71 -30.25 6.52 -30.27
C ALA A 71 -31.30 5.50 -30.73
N LEU A 72 -31.14 4.95 -31.94
CA LEU A 72 -31.97 3.85 -32.42
C LEU A 72 -31.77 2.59 -31.58
N ASP A 73 -30.53 2.25 -31.23
CA ASP A 73 -30.22 1.10 -30.39
C ASP A 73 -30.86 1.22 -29.02
N HIS A 74 -30.73 2.39 -28.38
CA HIS A 74 -31.39 2.64 -27.10
C HIS A 74 -32.92 2.51 -27.22
N ALA A 75 -33.54 3.11 -28.25
CA ALA A 75 -34.98 3.02 -28.45
C ALA A 75 -35.45 1.59 -28.75
N ALA A 76 -34.68 0.83 -29.54
CA ALA A 76 -34.92 -0.57 -29.83
C ALA A 76 -34.83 -1.43 -28.57
N GLN A 77 -33.78 -1.28 -27.76
CA GLN A 77 -33.64 -1.94 -26.46
C GLN A 77 -34.88 -1.72 -25.59
N GLN A 78 -35.35 -0.47 -25.48
CA GLN A 78 -36.54 -0.16 -24.69
C GLN A 78 -37.81 -0.77 -25.29
N ALA A 79 -37.98 -0.75 -26.62
CA ALA A 79 -39.12 -1.37 -27.29
C ALA A 79 -39.16 -2.90 -27.09
N LEU A 80 -38.01 -3.58 -27.20
CA LEU A 80 -37.88 -5.02 -26.91
C LEU A 80 -38.31 -5.34 -25.48
N ARG A 81 -37.80 -4.60 -24.48
CA ARG A 81 -38.14 -4.79 -23.06
C ARG A 81 -39.64 -4.63 -22.80
N HIS A 82 -40.30 -3.69 -23.45
CA HIS A 82 -41.72 -3.38 -23.23
C HIS A 82 -42.67 -4.24 -24.06
N SER A 83 -42.21 -4.90 -25.13
CA SER A 83 -43.03 -5.82 -25.96
C SER A 83 -43.62 -6.99 -25.17
N ARG A 84 -42.92 -7.41 -24.10
CA ARG A 84 -43.19 -8.60 -23.29
C ARG A 84 -43.29 -9.90 -24.12
N ASN A 85 -42.77 -9.91 -25.35
CA ASN A 85 -42.67 -11.11 -26.20
C ASN A 85 -41.28 -11.74 -26.02
N TRP A 86 -41.03 -12.28 -24.82
CA TRP A 86 -39.72 -12.83 -24.45
C TRP A 86 -39.22 -13.95 -25.36
N PRO A 87 -40.05 -14.87 -25.88
CA PRO A 87 -39.59 -15.85 -26.86
C PRO A 87 -38.96 -15.21 -28.10
N ALA A 88 -39.59 -14.19 -28.68
CA ALA A 88 -39.05 -13.49 -29.85
C ALA A 88 -37.80 -12.67 -29.51
N VAL A 89 -37.76 -12.01 -28.34
CA VAL A 89 -36.56 -11.31 -27.86
C VAL A 89 -35.37 -12.26 -27.66
N MET A 90 -35.60 -13.45 -27.09
CA MET A 90 -34.56 -14.47 -26.91
C MET A 90 -34.07 -15.02 -28.26
N GLY A 91 -34.94 -15.13 -29.26
CA GLY A 91 -34.56 -15.52 -30.62
C GLY A 91 -33.58 -14.56 -31.31
N LEU A 92 -33.53 -13.29 -30.89
CA LEU A 92 -32.57 -12.32 -31.42
C LEU A 92 -31.10 -12.61 -31.01
N LEU A 93 -30.88 -13.39 -29.96
CA LEU A 93 -29.54 -13.78 -29.50
C LEU A 93 -28.77 -14.61 -30.53
N ASP A 94 -29.49 -15.30 -31.42
CA ASP A 94 -28.94 -16.22 -32.42
C ASP A 94 -28.80 -15.56 -33.81
N GLN A 95 -29.06 -14.26 -33.91
CA GLN A 95 -28.99 -13.51 -35.16
C GLN A 95 -27.65 -12.75 -35.29
N SER A 96 -27.68 -11.44 -35.52
CA SER A 96 -26.46 -10.63 -35.66
C SER A 96 -25.88 -10.20 -34.31
N PRO A 97 -24.57 -9.89 -34.22
CA PRO A 97 -23.94 -9.39 -32.99
C PRO A 97 -24.64 -8.16 -32.38
N ARG A 98 -25.14 -7.26 -33.24
CA ARG A 98 -25.89 -6.08 -32.82
C ARG A 98 -27.23 -6.46 -32.18
N LEU A 99 -28.00 -7.35 -32.81
CA LEU A 99 -29.29 -7.81 -32.28
C LEU A 99 -29.13 -8.62 -30.99
N ARG A 100 -28.06 -9.43 -30.90
CA ARG A 100 -27.66 -10.11 -29.66
C ARG A 100 -27.40 -9.13 -28.53
N THR A 101 -26.62 -8.08 -28.79
CA THR A 101 -26.33 -7.02 -27.82
C THR A 101 -27.62 -6.35 -27.32
N LEU A 102 -28.53 -5.98 -28.24
CA LEU A 102 -29.82 -5.39 -27.91
C LEU A 102 -30.69 -6.32 -27.06
N ALA A 103 -30.72 -7.62 -27.37
CA ALA A 103 -31.47 -8.61 -26.62
C ALA A 103 -30.92 -8.82 -25.19
N LEU A 104 -29.59 -8.91 -25.03
CA LEU A 104 -28.94 -8.97 -23.71
C LEU A 104 -29.25 -7.73 -22.86
N GLN A 105 -29.19 -6.55 -23.47
CA GLN A 105 -29.52 -5.28 -22.81
C GLN A 105 -31.02 -5.15 -22.48
N ALA A 106 -31.90 -5.67 -23.34
CA ALA A 106 -33.35 -5.66 -23.11
C ALA A 106 -33.74 -6.58 -21.95
N THR A 107 -33.09 -7.74 -21.85
CA THR A 107 -33.29 -8.75 -20.78
C THR A 107 -32.57 -8.42 -19.47
N ALA A 108 -31.65 -7.46 -19.48
CA ALA A 108 -30.95 -7.03 -18.27
C ALA A 108 -31.94 -6.63 -17.15
N GLU A 109 -31.70 -7.18 -15.95
CA GLU A 109 -32.50 -6.96 -14.72
C GLU A 109 -33.97 -7.42 -14.81
N GLN A 110 -34.36 -8.11 -15.89
CA GLN A 110 -35.70 -8.65 -16.07
C GLN A 110 -35.84 -9.98 -15.34
N ARG A 111 -36.65 -9.99 -14.28
CA ARG A 111 -36.91 -11.18 -13.44
C ARG A 111 -38.10 -11.94 -13.97
N VAL A 112 -37.92 -12.52 -15.15
CA VAL A 112 -38.94 -13.28 -15.87
C VAL A 112 -38.53 -14.74 -15.90
N SER A 113 -39.41 -15.62 -15.39
CA SER A 113 -39.14 -17.06 -15.30
C SER A 113 -38.67 -17.67 -16.61
N TYR A 114 -39.36 -17.36 -17.72
CA TYR A 114 -39.01 -17.85 -19.05
C TYR A 114 -37.58 -17.43 -19.46
N VAL A 115 -37.22 -16.16 -19.27
CA VAL A 115 -35.90 -15.63 -19.66
C VAL A 115 -34.79 -16.28 -18.85
N ALA A 116 -34.98 -16.43 -17.52
CA ALA A 116 -34.00 -17.10 -16.67
C ALA A 116 -33.81 -18.57 -17.08
N THR A 117 -34.90 -19.31 -17.33
CA THR A 117 -34.82 -20.70 -17.80
C THR A 117 -34.07 -20.81 -19.13
N GLN A 118 -34.36 -19.92 -20.09
CA GLN A 118 -33.66 -19.91 -21.38
C GLN A 118 -32.16 -19.60 -21.24
N PHE A 119 -31.75 -18.67 -20.36
CA PHE A 119 -30.33 -18.44 -20.10
C PHE A 119 -29.65 -19.62 -19.39
N ILE A 120 -30.34 -20.32 -18.48
CA ILE A 120 -29.82 -21.53 -17.83
C ILE A 120 -29.57 -22.64 -18.86
N GLU A 121 -30.56 -22.92 -19.72
CA GLU A 121 -30.45 -23.93 -20.79
C GLU A 121 -29.32 -23.59 -21.77
N ARG A 122 -29.24 -22.33 -22.20
CA ARG A 122 -28.20 -21.86 -23.13
C ARG A 122 -26.80 -21.85 -22.50
N LEU A 123 -26.68 -21.53 -21.22
CA LEU A 123 -25.42 -21.62 -20.49
C LEU A 123 -24.91 -23.07 -20.43
N ALA A 124 -25.81 -24.04 -20.26
CA ALA A 124 -25.47 -25.46 -20.19
C ALA A 124 -25.10 -26.08 -21.56
N THR A 125 -25.56 -25.48 -22.67
CA THR A 125 -25.46 -26.08 -24.02
C THR A 125 -24.58 -25.30 -24.99
N SER A 126 -24.16 -24.08 -24.67
CA SER A 126 -23.39 -23.25 -25.60
C SER A 126 -21.91 -23.64 -25.66
N ASP A 127 -21.42 -23.90 -26.88
CA ASP A 127 -20.00 -24.18 -27.12
C ASP A 127 -19.11 -22.92 -27.13
N ASN A 128 -19.70 -21.71 -27.22
CA ASN A 128 -18.94 -20.46 -27.26
C ASN A 128 -18.70 -19.92 -25.83
N PRO A 129 -17.44 -19.81 -25.36
CA PRO A 129 -17.12 -19.32 -24.02
C PRO A 129 -17.54 -17.85 -23.80
N GLU A 130 -17.54 -17.01 -24.83
CA GLU A 130 -18.02 -15.63 -24.72
C GLU A 130 -19.52 -15.58 -24.41
N HIS A 131 -20.31 -16.40 -25.11
CA HIS A 131 -21.74 -16.52 -24.86
C HIS A 131 -22.02 -17.05 -23.45
N ARG A 132 -21.27 -18.05 -22.98
CA ARG A 132 -21.40 -18.55 -21.60
C ARG A 132 -21.12 -17.46 -20.57
N ARG A 133 -20.16 -16.57 -20.81
CA ARG A 133 -19.90 -15.39 -19.95
C ARG A 133 -21.06 -14.41 -19.95
N GLU A 134 -21.65 -14.11 -21.11
CA GLU A 134 -22.81 -13.23 -21.21
C GLU A 134 -24.02 -13.77 -20.45
N TYR A 135 -24.32 -15.07 -20.62
CA TYR A 135 -25.43 -15.71 -19.91
C TYR A 135 -25.18 -15.77 -18.40
N THR A 136 -23.93 -15.99 -17.99
CA THR A 136 -23.51 -15.90 -16.58
C THR A 136 -23.75 -14.50 -16.01
N ASP A 137 -23.41 -13.43 -16.75
CA ASP A 137 -23.69 -12.05 -16.31
C ASP A 137 -25.19 -11.78 -16.20
N ALA A 138 -25.95 -12.19 -17.20
CA ALA A 138 -27.40 -12.02 -17.24
C ALA A 138 -28.08 -12.69 -16.03
N LEU A 139 -27.70 -13.94 -15.73
CA LEU A 139 -28.22 -14.71 -14.60
C LEU A 139 -27.81 -14.12 -13.25
N ALA A 140 -26.54 -13.73 -13.09
CA ALA A 140 -26.04 -13.16 -11.84
C ALA A 140 -26.81 -11.90 -11.42
N ARG A 141 -27.12 -10.99 -12.37
CA ARG A 141 -27.86 -9.74 -12.10
C ARG A 141 -29.30 -9.96 -11.62
N VAL A 142 -29.89 -11.11 -11.93
CA VAL A 142 -31.28 -11.43 -11.59
C VAL A 142 -31.40 -12.49 -10.51
N VAL A 143 -30.30 -12.89 -9.86
CA VAL A 143 -30.32 -13.95 -8.84
C VAL A 143 -31.32 -13.67 -7.71
N ARG A 144 -31.45 -12.41 -7.29
CA ARG A 144 -32.40 -11.95 -6.27
C ARG A 144 -33.18 -10.74 -6.74
N LYS A 145 -34.29 -10.43 -6.07
CA LYS A 145 -35.14 -9.27 -6.36
C LYS A 145 -35.17 -8.28 -5.22
N GLU A 146 -35.40 -7.01 -5.55
CA GLU A 146 -35.59 -6.00 -4.52
C GLU A 146 -36.83 -6.31 -3.68
N LYS A 147 -36.73 -6.08 -2.38
CA LYS A 147 -37.89 -6.18 -1.49
C LYS A 147 -38.88 -5.07 -1.86
N PRO A 148 -40.18 -5.36 -1.97
CA PRO A 148 -41.20 -4.32 -2.20
C PRO A 148 -41.05 -3.22 -1.16
N TRP A 149 -40.99 -1.98 -1.62
CA TRP A 149 -40.75 -0.83 -0.76
C TRP A 149 -42.02 0.00 -0.59
N THR A 150 -42.23 0.52 0.63
CA THR A 150 -43.33 1.45 0.94
C THR A 150 -42.72 2.72 1.52
N TYR A 151 -42.82 3.84 0.80
CA TYR A 151 -42.35 5.15 1.28
C TYR A 151 -43.38 5.81 2.18
N TRP A 152 -42.93 6.33 3.32
CA TRP A 152 -43.77 7.11 4.23
C TRP A 152 -43.24 8.54 4.50
N GLY A 153 -42.41 9.11 3.60
CA GLY A 153 -42.24 10.57 3.51
C GLY A 153 -41.15 11.26 4.36
N PHE A 154 -40.24 10.56 5.04
CA PHE A 154 -39.14 11.21 5.79
C PHE A 154 -37.77 11.12 5.11
N ARG A 155 -36.98 12.21 5.24
CA ARG A 155 -35.55 12.29 4.85
C ARG A 155 -34.64 12.14 6.08
N PRO A 156 -33.45 11.51 5.96
CA PRO A 156 -32.89 10.92 4.73
C PRO A 156 -33.59 9.62 4.33
N ALA A 157 -33.52 9.27 3.04
CA ALA A 157 -34.09 8.03 2.55
C ALA A 157 -33.47 6.83 3.31
N PRO A 158 -34.27 5.86 3.79
CA PRO A 158 -33.73 4.66 4.39
C PRO A 158 -32.87 3.89 3.39
N ARG A 159 -31.86 3.17 3.88
CA ARG A 159 -31.02 2.29 3.05
C ARG A 159 -31.90 1.32 2.26
N SER A 160 -31.52 1.03 1.01
CA SER A 160 -32.17 0.00 0.19
C SER A 160 -32.29 -1.30 0.98
N ALA A 161 -33.50 -1.86 1.04
CA ALA A 161 -33.74 -3.11 1.74
C ALA A 161 -32.91 -4.24 1.12
N ALA A 162 -32.50 -5.21 1.94
CA ALA A 162 -31.78 -6.38 1.45
C ALA A 162 -32.63 -7.11 0.39
N PRO A 163 -32.01 -7.53 -0.73
CA PRO A 163 -32.71 -8.27 -1.78
C PRO A 163 -33.21 -9.62 -1.24
N ILE A 164 -34.33 -10.08 -1.79
CA ILE A 164 -35.02 -11.32 -1.42
C ILE A 164 -34.99 -12.30 -2.58
N ASP A 165 -35.13 -13.58 -2.26
CA ASP A 165 -35.22 -14.64 -3.26
C ASP A 165 -36.55 -14.56 -4.03
N TRP A 166 -36.56 -15.15 -5.24
CA TRP A 166 -37.73 -15.31 -6.09
C TRP A 166 -37.75 -16.71 -6.71
N GLU A 167 -38.81 -17.05 -7.45
CA GLU A 167 -39.09 -18.42 -7.90
C GLU A 167 -37.94 -19.10 -8.67
N LYS A 168 -37.05 -18.33 -9.34
CA LYS A 168 -35.88 -18.85 -10.07
C LYS A 168 -34.56 -18.75 -9.32
N THR A 169 -34.50 -18.18 -8.12
CA THR A 169 -33.23 -17.97 -7.40
C THR A 169 -32.45 -19.27 -7.23
N THR A 170 -33.10 -20.35 -6.79
CA THR A 170 -32.44 -21.64 -6.57
C THR A 170 -31.87 -22.24 -7.85
N GLU A 171 -32.62 -22.20 -8.95
CA GLU A 171 -32.16 -22.71 -10.26
C GLU A 171 -30.98 -21.89 -10.81
N ILE A 172 -31.04 -20.55 -10.64
CA ILE A 172 -29.96 -19.64 -11.04
C ILE A 172 -28.68 -19.92 -10.25
N VAL A 173 -28.80 -20.06 -8.92
CA VAL A 173 -27.65 -20.37 -8.05
C VAL A 173 -27.02 -21.72 -8.43
N ALA A 174 -27.83 -22.73 -8.74
CA ALA A 174 -27.33 -24.02 -9.20
C ALA A 174 -26.60 -23.91 -10.55
N ALA A 175 -27.15 -23.16 -11.50
CA ALA A 175 -26.52 -22.92 -12.80
C ALA A 175 -25.19 -22.16 -12.68
N LEU A 176 -25.15 -21.09 -11.88
CA LEU A 176 -23.91 -20.35 -11.60
C LEU A 176 -22.87 -21.24 -10.92
N ASN A 177 -23.25 -22.08 -9.97
CA ASN A 177 -22.33 -23.03 -9.36
C ASN A 177 -21.80 -24.06 -10.36
N ALA A 178 -22.64 -24.55 -11.29
CA ALA A 178 -22.20 -25.47 -12.33
C ALA A 178 -21.09 -24.88 -13.22
N THR A 179 -21.10 -23.57 -13.47
CA THR A 179 -20.04 -22.90 -14.27
C THR A 179 -18.65 -22.96 -13.65
N SER A 180 -18.51 -23.27 -12.36
CA SER A 180 -17.18 -23.48 -11.76
C SER A 180 -16.48 -24.75 -12.25
N ALA A 181 -17.18 -25.62 -12.99
CA ALA A 181 -16.63 -26.77 -13.69
C ALA A 181 -16.54 -26.55 -15.22
N ASP A 182 -16.70 -25.33 -15.71
CA ASP A 182 -16.58 -25.01 -17.14
C ASP A 182 -15.18 -25.37 -17.66
N GLU A 183 -15.11 -25.83 -18.90
CA GLU A 183 -13.85 -26.12 -19.62
C GLU A 183 -12.96 -24.87 -19.75
N SER A 184 -13.57 -23.69 -19.88
CA SER A 184 -12.86 -22.42 -20.06
C SER A 184 -12.55 -21.77 -18.72
N HIS A 185 -11.26 -21.62 -18.43
CA HIS A 185 -10.79 -20.92 -17.23
C HIS A 185 -11.33 -19.48 -17.13
N GLU A 186 -11.56 -18.81 -18.26
CA GLU A 186 -12.11 -17.44 -18.28
C GLU A 186 -13.56 -17.40 -17.82
N VAL A 187 -14.37 -18.37 -18.26
CA VAL A 187 -15.77 -18.49 -17.85
C VAL A 187 -15.86 -18.76 -16.35
N ARG A 188 -15.07 -19.72 -15.85
CA ARG A 188 -15.02 -20.05 -14.40
C ARG A 188 -14.64 -18.83 -13.57
N ALA A 189 -13.59 -18.10 -13.97
CA ALA A 189 -13.10 -16.93 -13.24
C ALA A 189 -14.10 -15.77 -13.26
N PHE A 190 -14.76 -15.54 -14.40
CA PHE A 190 -15.79 -14.52 -14.53
C PHE A 190 -17.01 -14.85 -13.66
N ALA A 191 -17.47 -16.11 -13.67
CA ALA A 191 -18.58 -16.54 -12.84
C ALA A 191 -18.31 -16.35 -11.35
N LEU A 192 -17.13 -16.78 -10.88
CA LEU A 192 -16.74 -16.60 -9.48
C LEU A 192 -16.74 -15.13 -9.05
N GLN A 193 -16.21 -14.24 -9.91
CA GLN A 193 -16.24 -12.79 -9.67
C GLN A 193 -17.66 -12.25 -9.56
N ARG A 194 -18.57 -12.69 -10.46
CA ARG A 194 -19.98 -12.28 -10.43
C ARG A 194 -20.69 -12.80 -9.19
N MET A 195 -20.47 -14.06 -8.81
CA MET A 195 -21.03 -14.64 -7.60
C MET A 195 -20.60 -13.88 -6.34
N GLN A 196 -19.31 -13.53 -6.23
CA GLN A 196 -18.81 -12.71 -5.12
C GLN A 196 -19.49 -11.34 -5.06
N ARG A 197 -19.65 -10.66 -6.20
CA ARG A 197 -20.29 -9.34 -6.26
C ARG A 197 -21.76 -9.39 -5.83
N GLU A 198 -22.49 -10.42 -6.24
CA GLU A 198 -23.93 -10.56 -5.96
C GLU A 198 -24.22 -11.29 -4.63
N GLY A 199 -23.18 -11.65 -3.87
CA GLY A 199 -23.32 -12.38 -2.60
C GLY A 199 -23.93 -13.78 -2.79
N VAL A 200 -23.53 -14.48 -3.86
CA VAL A 200 -23.89 -15.87 -4.12
C VAL A 200 -22.77 -16.76 -3.58
N THR A 201 -23.11 -17.66 -2.65
CA THR A 201 -22.13 -18.58 -2.04
C THR A 201 -21.74 -19.67 -3.04
N PRO A 202 -20.44 -19.82 -3.36
CA PRO A 202 -19.97 -20.88 -4.23
C PRO A 202 -19.90 -22.24 -3.52
N GLU A 203 -20.12 -23.31 -4.28
CA GLU A 203 -20.02 -24.70 -3.81
C GLU A 203 -18.56 -25.10 -3.56
N LEU A 204 -18.24 -25.40 -2.29
CA LEU A 204 -16.88 -25.74 -1.86
C LEU A 204 -16.30 -26.95 -2.60
N THR A 205 -17.10 -27.98 -2.85
CA THR A 205 -16.67 -29.18 -3.56
C THR A 205 -16.13 -28.86 -4.95
N ARG A 206 -16.77 -27.89 -5.64
CA ARG A 206 -16.35 -27.49 -6.99
C ARG A 206 -15.13 -26.59 -6.97
N LEU A 207 -15.09 -25.63 -6.05
CA LEU A 207 -13.88 -24.81 -5.85
C LEU A 207 -12.67 -25.66 -5.48
N GLY A 208 -12.86 -26.67 -4.63
CA GLY A 208 -11.81 -27.63 -4.28
C GLY A 208 -11.36 -28.46 -5.48
N ALA A 209 -12.30 -28.94 -6.31
CA ALA A 209 -11.95 -29.63 -7.55
C ALA A 209 -11.14 -28.74 -8.50
N TRP A 210 -11.53 -27.47 -8.67
CA TRP A 210 -10.80 -26.53 -9.50
C TRP A 210 -9.39 -26.23 -8.95
N LEU A 211 -9.24 -26.04 -7.63
CA LEU A 211 -7.93 -25.79 -7.01
C LEU A 211 -6.92 -26.91 -7.24
N ARG A 212 -7.37 -28.16 -7.33
CA ARG A 212 -6.50 -29.34 -7.47
C ARG A 212 -5.68 -29.37 -8.76
N ASP A 213 -6.17 -28.68 -9.79
CA ASP A 213 -5.62 -28.71 -11.14
C ASP A 213 -5.29 -27.29 -11.67
N GLU A 214 -5.51 -26.24 -10.87
CA GLU A 214 -5.24 -24.86 -11.28
C GLU A 214 -3.78 -24.46 -11.05
N THR A 215 -3.10 -24.10 -12.13
CA THR A 215 -1.69 -23.71 -12.13
C THR A 215 -1.48 -22.20 -12.12
N ASN A 216 -2.48 -21.40 -12.50
CA ASN A 216 -2.34 -19.94 -12.53
C ASN A 216 -2.55 -19.31 -11.15
N GLU A 217 -1.51 -18.66 -10.64
CA GLU A 217 -1.49 -17.99 -9.34
C GLU A 217 -2.64 -16.99 -9.13
N GLY A 218 -2.90 -16.13 -10.11
CA GLY A 218 -3.96 -15.11 -10.03
C GLY A 218 -5.38 -15.70 -9.97
N ARG A 219 -5.58 -16.92 -10.48
CA ARG A 219 -6.85 -17.66 -10.33
C ARG A 219 -6.93 -18.37 -8.99
N VAL A 220 -5.86 -19.02 -8.54
CA VAL A 220 -5.78 -19.64 -7.22
C VAL A 220 -6.10 -18.61 -6.12
N THR A 221 -5.49 -17.43 -6.15
CA THR A 221 -5.75 -16.36 -5.18
C THR A 221 -7.23 -15.97 -5.12
N ARG A 222 -7.92 -15.89 -6.27
CA ARG A 222 -9.36 -15.59 -6.32
C ARG A 222 -10.21 -16.71 -5.74
N ILE A 223 -9.85 -17.97 -5.99
CA ILE A 223 -10.56 -19.12 -5.43
C ILE A 223 -10.34 -19.18 -3.90
N LEU A 224 -9.11 -19.00 -3.43
CA LEU A 224 -8.81 -18.95 -1.98
C LEU A 224 -9.56 -17.81 -1.28
N ALA A 225 -9.68 -16.64 -1.92
CA ALA A 225 -10.49 -15.54 -1.40
C ALA A 225 -11.97 -15.90 -1.28
N ALA A 226 -12.51 -16.70 -2.21
CA ALA A 226 -13.88 -17.20 -2.15
C ALA A 226 -14.09 -18.24 -1.04
N LEU A 227 -13.07 -19.04 -0.71
CA LEU A 227 -13.13 -20.00 0.39
C LEU A 227 -13.15 -19.34 1.78
N LYS A 228 -12.56 -18.14 1.92
CA LYS A 228 -12.43 -17.44 3.21
C LYS A 228 -13.76 -17.18 3.92
N SER A 229 -14.86 -17.04 3.18
CA SER A 229 -16.19 -16.84 3.77
C SER A 229 -16.87 -18.13 4.25
N ALA A 230 -16.26 -19.29 4.00
CA ALA A 230 -16.82 -20.59 4.34
C ALA A 230 -16.33 -21.10 5.71
N ASP A 231 -16.97 -22.18 6.15
CA ASP A 231 -16.62 -22.83 7.41
C ASP A 231 -15.27 -23.56 7.32
N ALA A 232 -14.37 -23.24 8.25
CA ALA A 232 -13.00 -23.77 8.30
C ALA A 232 -12.94 -25.31 8.30
N SER A 233 -13.88 -25.99 8.95
CA SER A 233 -13.87 -27.46 9.00
C SER A 233 -14.07 -28.10 7.62
N LYS A 234 -14.66 -27.36 6.68
CA LYS A 234 -14.93 -27.81 5.31
C LYS A 234 -13.83 -27.39 4.33
N THR A 235 -13.16 -26.28 4.57
CA THR A 235 -12.09 -25.74 3.70
C THR A 235 -10.73 -26.36 4.02
N GLN A 236 -10.43 -26.62 5.30
CA GLN A 236 -9.15 -27.20 5.72
C GLN A 236 -8.76 -28.50 4.97
N PRO A 237 -9.65 -29.50 4.74
CA PRO A 237 -9.30 -30.69 3.98
C PRO A 237 -8.89 -30.39 2.53
N ILE A 238 -9.56 -29.42 1.90
CA ILE A 238 -9.29 -28.98 0.53
C ILE A 238 -7.91 -28.32 0.47
N LEU A 239 -7.65 -27.38 1.38
CA LEU A 239 -6.37 -26.66 1.43
C LEU A 239 -5.22 -27.61 1.72
N ARG A 240 -5.40 -28.55 2.67
CA ARG A 240 -4.42 -29.59 2.99
C ARG A 240 -4.04 -30.43 1.77
N GLU A 241 -5.02 -30.84 0.98
CA GLU A 241 -4.78 -31.61 -0.23
C GLU A 241 -3.96 -30.82 -1.26
N VAL A 242 -4.31 -29.56 -1.51
CA VAL A 242 -3.62 -28.68 -2.47
C VAL A 242 -2.15 -28.49 -2.08
N VAL A 243 -1.85 -28.28 -0.80
CA VAL A 243 -0.47 -28.08 -0.34
C VAL A 243 0.37 -29.36 -0.51
N LEU A 244 -0.22 -30.55 -0.33
CA LEU A 244 0.49 -31.84 -0.47
C LEU A 244 0.69 -32.27 -1.93
N ARG A 245 0.05 -31.61 -2.89
CA ARG A 245 0.15 -31.92 -4.33
C ARG A 245 1.43 -31.34 -4.94
N GLN A 246 2.48 -32.16 -5.02
CA GLN A 246 3.80 -31.77 -5.56
C GLN A 246 3.80 -31.41 -7.05
N ASN A 247 2.77 -31.80 -7.80
CA ASN A 247 2.63 -31.44 -9.21
C ASN A 247 2.11 -30.00 -9.42
N LEU A 248 1.66 -29.33 -8.37
CA LEU A 248 1.24 -27.93 -8.43
C LEU A 248 2.43 -26.99 -8.23
N PRO A 249 2.42 -25.79 -8.85
CA PRO A 249 3.45 -24.78 -8.60
C PRO A 249 3.57 -24.42 -7.12
N ASP A 250 4.81 -24.24 -6.65
CA ASP A 250 5.07 -23.89 -5.24
C ASP A 250 4.34 -22.62 -4.80
N ALA A 251 4.22 -21.61 -5.66
CA ALA A 251 3.45 -20.40 -5.37
C ALA A 251 1.99 -20.70 -4.98
N ASN A 252 1.33 -21.62 -5.70
CA ASN A 252 -0.05 -22.00 -5.43
C ASN A 252 -0.16 -22.79 -4.13
N ARG A 253 0.80 -23.69 -3.89
CA ARG A 253 0.90 -24.49 -2.66
C ARG A 253 1.17 -23.60 -1.45
N LEU A 254 2.03 -22.59 -1.58
CA LEU A 254 2.31 -21.59 -0.54
C LEU A 254 1.09 -20.72 -0.24
N ALA A 255 0.35 -20.29 -1.26
CA ALA A 255 -0.90 -19.55 -1.07
C ALA A 255 -1.95 -20.39 -0.31
N ALA A 256 -2.10 -21.67 -0.68
CA ALA A 256 -2.97 -22.60 0.02
C ALA A 256 -2.51 -22.88 1.45
N LEU A 257 -1.19 -22.99 1.69
CA LEU A 257 -0.61 -23.15 3.03
C LEU A 257 -0.93 -21.94 3.91
N SER A 258 -0.79 -20.72 3.38
CA SER A 258 -1.12 -19.49 4.10
C SER A 258 -2.61 -19.46 4.50
N ALA A 259 -3.51 -19.79 3.56
CA ALA A 259 -4.94 -19.89 3.83
C ALA A 259 -5.25 -20.97 4.89
N PHE A 260 -4.63 -22.15 4.80
CA PHE A 260 -4.79 -23.24 5.76
C PHE A 260 -4.35 -22.80 7.17
N VAL A 261 -3.18 -22.17 7.26
CA VAL A 261 -2.61 -21.71 8.52
C VAL A 261 -3.44 -20.60 9.17
N ALA A 262 -4.11 -19.76 8.36
CA ALA A 262 -5.00 -18.71 8.86
C ALA A 262 -6.31 -19.25 9.47
N GLU A 263 -6.74 -20.45 9.06
CA GLU A 263 -7.94 -21.12 9.56
C GLU A 263 -7.68 -21.95 10.83
N LEU A 264 -6.42 -22.22 11.17
CA LEU A 264 -6.09 -23.04 12.32
C LEU A 264 -6.28 -22.29 13.65
N PRO A 265 -6.94 -22.91 14.64
CA PRO A 265 -6.91 -22.43 16.01
C PRO A 265 -5.46 -22.25 16.51
N SER A 266 -5.24 -21.28 17.39
CA SER A 266 -3.91 -20.99 17.92
C SER A 266 -3.28 -22.15 18.71
N ASP A 267 -4.07 -23.15 19.07
CA ASP A 267 -3.77 -24.32 19.89
C ASP A 267 -3.85 -25.67 19.13
N ASP A 268 -4.17 -25.69 17.83
CA ASP A 268 -4.20 -26.93 17.02
C ASP A 268 -2.79 -27.33 16.55
N VAL A 269 -2.03 -27.85 17.51
CA VAL A 269 -0.58 -28.12 17.46
C VAL A 269 -0.22 -29.32 16.59
N ASP A 270 -0.98 -30.41 16.73
CA ASP A 270 -0.67 -31.70 16.13
C ASP A 270 -0.92 -31.69 14.61
N SER A 271 -1.85 -30.84 14.16
CA SER A 271 -2.17 -30.68 12.75
C SER A 271 -0.97 -30.12 11.95
N LEU A 272 -0.32 -29.04 12.41
CA LEU A 272 0.83 -28.47 11.69
C LEU A 272 2.11 -29.31 11.83
N ARG A 273 2.37 -29.89 13.00
CA ARG A 273 3.54 -30.77 13.20
C ARG A 273 3.45 -32.02 12.33
N SER A 274 2.32 -32.74 12.38
CA SER A 274 2.10 -33.95 11.57
C SER A 274 2.03 -33.65 10.07
N PHE A 275 1.60 -32.43 9.72
CA PHE A 275 1.53 -31.98 8.34
C PHE A 275 2.90 -31.59 7.79
N GLY A 276 3.68 -30.80 8.53
CA GLY A 276 5.05 -30.46 8.15
C GLY A 276 5.93 -31.68 7.94
N ALA A 277 5.75 -32.74 8.75
CA ALA A 277 6.47 -34.01 8.57
C ALA A 277 6.16 -34.74 7.24
N LYS A 278 5.05 -34.41 6.56
CA LYS A 278 4.66 -35.02 5.27
C LYS A 278 5.14 -34.23 4.06
N LEU A 279 5.64 -33.01 4.27
CA LEU A 279 6.13 -32.16 3.18
C LEU A 279 7.55 -32.56 2.79
N GLU A 280 7.81 -32.52 1.49
CA GLU A 280 9.14 -32.67 0.94
C GLU A 280 10.06 -31.50 1.29
N ASP A 281 11.37 -31.73 1.22
CA ASP A 281 12.36 -30.69 1.43
C ASP A 281 12.28 -29.66 0.29
N GLY A 282 11.89 -28.44 0.63
CA GLY A 282 11.68 -27.37 -0.34
C GLY A 282 10.99 -26.14 0.25
N PRO A 283 10.56 -25.19 -0.61
CA PRO A 283 10.00 -23.90 -0.18
C PRO A 283 8.75 -24.02 0.69
N VAL A 284 7.89 -25.00 0.39
CA VAL A 284 6.63 -25.24 1.12
C VAL A 284 6.89 -25.71 2.55
N LEU A 285 7.82 -26.66 2.74
CA LEU A 285 8.24 -27.08 4.08
C LEU A 285 8.92 -25.94 4.83
N ALA A 286 9.85 -25.20 4.20
CA ALA A 286 10.51 -24.07 4.82
C ALA A 286 9.49 -23.02 5.33
N SER A 287 8.47 -22.73 4.54
CA SER A 287 7.37 -21.84 4.94
C SER A 287 6.56 -22.42 6.12
N ALA A 288 6.23 -23.71 6.09
CA ALA A 288 5.55 -24.36 7.21
C ALA A 288 6.36 -24.32 8.51
N LEU A 289 7.69 -24.53 8.44
CA LEU A 289 8.58 -24.43 9.60
C LEU A 289 8.66 -23.01 10.16
N ARG A 290 8.67 -21.97 9.32
CA ARG A 290 8.59 -20.56 9.78
C ARG A 290 7.29 -20.29 10.54
N GLN A 291 6.16 -20.80 10.03
CA GLN A 291 4.85 -20.66 10.69
C GLN A 291 4.78 -21.38 12.04
N LEU A 292 5.54 -22.47 12.23
CA LEU A 292 5.71 -23.14 13.53
C LEU A 292 6.56 -22.31 14.51
N GLY A 293 7.59 -21.62 14.02
CA GLY A 293 8.44 -20.74 14.82
C GLY A 293 7.67 -19.60 15.49
N ASN A 294 6.71 -19.02 14.77
CA ASN A 294 5.85 -17.92 15.25
C ASN A 294 4.81 -18.35 16.29
N ARG A 295 4.72 -19.65 16.62
CA ARG A 295 3.76 -20.18 17.61
C ARG A 295 4.52 -20.88 18.76
N PRO A 296 5.04 -20.12 19.75
CA PRO A 296 5.94 -20.65 20.77
C PRO A 296 5.33 -21.73 21.68
N LYS A 297 3.99 -21.76 21.82
CA LYS A 297 3.26 -22.76 22.64
C LYS A 297 3.26 -24.18 22.06
N LEU A 298 3.63 -24.35 20.79
CA LEU A 298 3.61 -25.64 20.09
C LEU A 298 4.88 -26.43 20.36
N ASP A 299 4.86 -27.70 20.79
CA ASP A 299 6.10 -28.49 20.83
C ASP A 299 6.42 -29.10 19.46
N ALA A 300 7.34 -28.46 18.73
CA ALA A 300 7.83 -28.89 17.41
C ALA A 300 9.35 -29.11 17.39
N SER A 301 9.98 -29.20 18.56
CA SER A 301 11.44 -29.20 18.71
C SER A 301 12.09 -30.35 17.95
N ASP A 302 11.51 -31.55 18.01
CA ASP A 302 12.04 -32.74 17.33
C ASP A 302 12.04 -32.58 15.80
N LEU A 303 10.93 -32.08 15.23
CA LEU A 303 10.80 -31.87 13.79
C LEU A 303 11.81 -30.82 13.31
N LEU A 304 11.93 -29.71 14.05
CA LEU A 304 12.86 -28.64 13.72
C LEU A 304 14.30 -29.12 13.79
N LEU A 305 14.69 -29.84 14.85
CA LEU A 305 16.03 -30.42 15.00
C LEU A 305 16.36 -31.39 13.87
N ALA A 306 15.43 -32.29 13.53
CA ALA A 306 15.61 -33.23 12.42
C ALA A 306 15.85 -32.51 11.08
N LYS A 307 15.19 -31.36 10.86
CA LYS A 307 15.29 -30.59 9.61
C LYS A 307 16.51 -29.66 9.53
N LEU A 308 17.33 -29.54 10.57
CA LEU A 308 18.63 -28.87 10.49
C LEU A 308 19.62 -29.59 9.55
N GLY A 309 19.41 -30.89 9.29
CA GLY A 309 20.21 -31.67 8.33
C GLY A 309 19.58 -31.80 6.94
N SER A 310 18.58 -30.98 6.60
CA SER A 310 17.91 -31.04 5.30
C SER A 310 18.85 -30.76 4.13
N SER A 311 18.60 -31.41 2.99
CA SER A 311 19.28 -31.10 1.73
C SER A 311 18.97 -29.68 1.22
N SER A 312 17.81 -29.12 1.60
CA SER A 312 17.40 -27.77 1.22
C SER A 312 17.91 -26.74 2.23
N ALA A 313 18.67 -25.76 1.73
CA ALA A 313 19.16 -24.64 2.53
C ALA A 313 18.02 -23.83 3.17
N ASP A 314 16.93 -23.58 2.43
CA ASP A 314 15.74 -22.88 2.94
C ASP A 314 15.12 -23.57 4.15
N VAL A 315 15.07 -24.91 4.11
CA VAL A 315 14.54 -25.72 5.20
C VAL A 315 15.47 -25.67 6.41
N ARG A 316 16.79 -25.79 6.21
CA ARG A 316 17.79 -25.64 7.30
C ARG A 316 17.68 -24.25 7.96
N ALA A 317 17.65 -23.19 7.16
CA ALA A 317 17.54 -21.80 7.62
C ALA A 317 16.22 -21.54 8.37
N ALA A 318 15.09 -22.04 7.84
CA ALA A 318 13.79 -21.95 8.52
C ALA A 318 13.78 -22.71 9.84
N ALA A 319 14.36 -23.90 9.88
CA ALA A 319 14.42 -24.74 11.08
C ALA A 319 15.21 -24.07 12.21
N ILE A 320 16.43 -23.58 11.94
CA ILE A 320 17.27 -22.96 12.97
C ILE A 320 16.68 -21.64 13.47
N ARG A 321 16.14 -20.81 12.58
CA ARG A 321 15.47 -19.55 12.92
C ARG A 321 14.26 -19.80 13.82
N SER A 322 13.43 -20.78 13.47
CA SER A 322 12.28 -21.18 14.27
C SER A 322 12.69 -21.69 15.66
N LEU A 323 13.78 -22.45 15.78
CA LEU A 323 14.31 -22.84 17.10
C LEU A 323 14.78 -21.63 17.93
N GLY A 324 15.40 -20.64 17.28
CA GLY A 324 15.83 -19.38 17.90
C GLY A 324 14.68 -18.55 18.44
N LEU A 325 13.63 -18.32 17.64
CA LEU A 325 12.42 -17.59 18.05
C LEU A 325 11.73 -18.24 19.27
N ARG A 326 11.83 -19.57 19.34
CA ARG A 326 11.28 -20.37 20.44
C ARG A 326 12.20 -20.44 21.67
N LYS A 327 13.37 -19.80 21.61
CA LYS A 327 14.40 -19.83 22.66
C LYS A 327 14.80 -21.25 23.08
N SER A 328 14.83 -22.20 22.13
CA SER A 328 15.12 -23.60 22.43
C SER A 328 16.59 -23.79 22.84
N PRO A 329 16.88 -24.33 24.05
CA PRO A 329 18.26 -24.53 24.49
C PRO A 329 19.01 -25.59 23.67
N VAL A 330 18.29 -26.57 23.11
CA VAL A 330 18.88 -27.67 22.31
C VAL A 330 19.48 -27.18 20.98
N ALA A 331 19.05 -25.99 20.52
CA ALA A 331 19.60 -25.40 19.31
C ALA A 331 21.03 -24.86 19.50
N ARG A 332 21.48 -24.62 20.74
CA ARG A 332 22.77 -23.96 21.02
C ARG A 332 23.96 -24.66 20.36
N ASP A 333 24.05 -25.98 20.49
CA ASP A 333 25.16 -26.77 19.92
C ASP A 333 25.11 -26.80 18.38
N HIS A 334 23.92 -26.68 17.80
CA HIS A 334 23.71 -26.71 16.36
C HIS A 334 24.02 -25.36 15.70
N VAL A 335 23.75 -24.24 16.39
CA VAL A 335 24.01 -22.89 15.86
C VAL A 335 25.48 -22.73 15.48
N VAL A 336 26.41 -23.11 16.36
CA VAL A 336 27.85 -22.94 16.11
C VAL A 336 28.27 -23.69 14.84
N LYS A 337 27.77 -24.91 14.65
CA LYS A 337 28.00 -25.71 13.44
C LYS A 337 27.39 -25.07 12.19
N LEU A 338 26.15 -24.58 12.27
CA LEU A 338 25.44 -23.99 11.12
C LEU A 338 25.98 -22.61 10.71
N LEU A 339 26.77 -21.95 11.56
CA LEU A 339 27.54 -20.80 11.11
C LEU A 339 28.58 -21.21 10.03
N ASP A 340 28.98 -22.49 9.90
CA ASP A 340 29.90 -23.00 8.86
C ASP A 340 29.14 -23.56 7.64
N ASP A 341 27.82 -23.36 7.56
CA ASP A 341 27.03 -23.89 6.45
C ASP A 341 27.47 -23.29 5.09
N GLU A 342 27.36 -24.08 4.03
CA GLU A 342 27.68 -23.68 2.66
C GLU A 342 26.80 -22.50 2.19
N SER A 343 25.55 -22.46 2.64
CA SER A 343 24.57 -21.45 2.27
C SER A 343 24.66 -20.21 3.15
N VAL A 344 24.73 -19.05 2.51
CA VAL A 344 24.70 -17.72 3.17
C VAL A 344 23.44 -17.57 4.03
N ASP A 345 22.28 -18.00 3.53
CA ASP A 345 20.99 -17.85 4.21
C ASP A 345 20.94 -18.66 5.51
N VAL A 346 21.56 -19.85 5.51
CA VAL A 346 21.67 -20.69 6.70
C VAL A 346 22.63 -20.07 7.70
N ARG A 347 23.79 -19.57 7.26
CA ARG A 347 24.74 -18.84 8.13
C ARG A 347 24.09 -17.61 8.75
N GLN A 348 23.30 -16.85 7.97
CA GLN A 348 22.55 -15.70 8.46
C GLN A 348 21.53 -16.11 9.52
N ALA A 349 20.72 -17.14 9.26
CA ALA A 349 19.74 -17.64 10.22
C ALA A 349 20.39 -18.15 11.51
N ALA A 350 21.54 -18.82 11.40
CA ALA A 350 22.34 -19.25 12.54
C ALA A 350 22.92 -18.05 13.32
N ALA A 351 23.42 -17.03 12.62
CA ALA A 351 23.94 -15.81 13.23
C ALA A 351 22.87 -15.08 14.04
N GLU A 352 21.68 -14.84 13.46
CA GLU A 352 20.55 -14.22 14.18
C GLU A 352 20.14 -15.05 15.41
N THR A 353 20.12 -16.38 15.26
CA THR A 353 19.78 -17.30 16.36
C THR A 353 20.82 -17.28 17.48
N ALA A 354 22.11 -17.11 17.15
CA ALA A 354 23.18 -17.02 18.15
C ALA A 354 22.98 -15.85 19.11
N GLY A 355 22.56 -14.69 18.60
CA GLY A 355 22.22 -13.53 19.42
C GLY A 355 20.99 -13.78 20.30
N LEU A 356 19.92 -14.32 19.71
CA LEU A 356 18.66 -14.59 20.42
C LEU A 356 18.83 -15.57 21.60
N LEU A 357 19.73 -16.54 21.45
CA LEU A 357 20.01 -17.57 22.45
C LEU A 357 21.19 -17.24 23.38
N ASP A 358 21.80 -16.07 23.22
CA ASP A 358 22.96 -15.59 23.99
C ASP A 358 24.15 -16.59 23.94
N ILE A 359 24.56 -16.97 22.72
CA ILE A 359 25.62 -17.95 22.48
C ILE A 359 26.97 -17.24 22.33
N GLY A 360 27.64 -16.99 23.45
CA GLY A 360 28.95 -16.31 23.46
C GLY A 360 30.05 -17.00 22.63
N SER A 361 30.02 -18.33 22.49
CA SER A 361 30.99 -19.07 21.66
C SER A 361 30.90 -18.76 20.16
N ALA A 362 29.80 -18.14 19.70
CA ALA A 362 29.66 -17.69 18.32
C ALA A 362 30.37 -16.35 18.04
N ALA A 363 30.77 -15.60 19.08
CA ALA A 363 31.20 -14.21 18.95
C ALA A 363 32.36 -14.03 17.96
N ASP A 364 33.41 -14.84 18.06
CA ASP A 364 34.59 -14.71 17.18
C ASP A 364 34.24 -14.84 15.69
N LYS A 365 33.30 -15.72 15.38
CA LYS A 365 32.85 -15.95 14.02
C LYS A 365 31.94 -14.83 13.51
N LEU A 366 31.05 -14.33 14.35
CA LEU A 366 30.23 -13.15 14.05
C LEU A 366 31.11 -11.90 13.82
N VAL A 367 32.22 -11.77 14.55
CA VAL A 367 33.21 -10.70 14.33
C VAL A 367 33.85 -10.81 12.94
N VAL A 368 34.16 -12.02 12.48
CA VAL A 368 34.65 -12.24 11.10
C VAL A 368 33.57 -11.86 10.08
N PHE A 369 32.34 -12.34 10.26
CA PHE A 369 31.22 -12.07 9.36
C PHE A 369 30.85 -10.59 9.26
N SER A 370 30.96 -9.82 10.35
CA SER A 370 30.72 -8.37 10.33
C SER A 370 31.70 -7.57 9.44
N LYS A 371 32.78 -8.20 8.96
CA LYS A 371 33.80 -7.61 8.07
C LYS A 371 33.71 -8.12 6.63
N GLY A 372 32.76 -9.02 6.34
CA GLY A 372 32.62 -9.63 5.01
C GLY A 372 31.88 -8.74 4.02
N GLU A 373 31.74 -9.25 2.79
CA GLU A 373 31.03 -8.59 1.69
C GLU A 373 29.53 -8.95 1.65
N GLU A 374 29.13 -10.05 2.31
CA GLU A 374 27.74 -10.53 2.37
C GLU A 374 26.90 -9.65 3.30
N LEU A 375 26.27 -8.59 2.77
CA LEU A 375 25.59 -7.54 3.55
C LEU A 375 24.52 -8.05 4.53
N GLU A 376 23.70 -9.04 4.14
CA GLU A 376 22.69 -9.61 5.04
C GLU A 376 23.30 -10.39 6.21
N LEU A 377 24.43 -11.06 5.97
CA LEU A 377 25.19 -11.75 7.01
C LEU A 377 25.91 -10.76 7.93
N VAL A 378 26.45 -9.66 7.39
CA VAL A 378 26.98 -8.53 8.16
C VAL A 378 25.90 -7.95 9.07
N ARG A 379 24.71 -7.68 8.52
CA ARG A 379 23.53 -7.17 9.26
C ARG A 379 23.17 -8.09 10.42
N ALA A 380 23.00 -9.39 10.14
CA ALA A 380 22.69 -10.40 11.16
C ALA A 380 23.77 -10.45 12.26
N SER A 381 25.04 -10.39 11.86
CA SER A 381 26.17 -10.44 12.80
C SER A 381 26.21 -9.21 13.72
N LEU A 382 25.98 -8.00 13.19
CA LEU A 382 25.90 -6.77 14.00
C LEU A 382 24.74 -6.83 15.00
N VAL A 383 23.57 -7.33 14.58
CA VAL A 383 22.41 -7.51 15.47
C VAL A 383 22.76 -8.47 16.61
N SER A 384 23.39 -9.60 16.31
CA SER A 384 23.73 -10.61 17.29
C SER A 384 24.86 -10.17 18.22
N LEU A 385 25.92 -9.54 17.71
CA LEU A 385 27.01 -9.00 18.53
C LEU A 385 26.52 -7.91 19.49
N ARG A 386 25.53 -7.09 19.08
CA ARG A 386 24.85 -6.16 19.98
C ARG A 386 24.17 -6.89 21.15
N GLN A 387 23.41 -7.94 20.84
CA GLN A 387 22.71 -8.74 21.87
C GLN A 387 23.70 -9.43 22.83
N LEU A 388 24.83 -9.90 22.30
CA LEU A 388 25.93 -10.48 23.07
C LEU A 388 26.80 -9.43 23.80
N LYS A 389 26.54 -8.13 23.57
CA LYS A 389 27.31 -7.00 24.13
C LYS A 389 28.82 -7.04 23.78
N ASP A 390 29.16 -7.55 22.61
CA ASP A 390 30.55 -7.60 22.13
C ASP A 390 30.92 -6.27 21.44
N ALA A 391 31.90 -5.56 21.98
CA ALA A 391 32.31 -4.23 21.52
C ALA A 391 33.41 -4.22 20.44
N ARG A 392 33.88 -5.39 19.96
CA ARG A 392 35.07 -5.49 19.09
C ARG A 392 34.85 -5.01 17.65
N VAL A 393 33.61 -4.73 17.25
CA VAL A 393 33.25 -4.45 15.84
C VAL A 393 32.80 -3.02 15.59
N ARG A 394 33.27 -2.05 16.40
CA ARG A 394 33.00 -0.61 16.15
C ARG A 394 33.41 -0.16 14.75
N ALA A 395 34.65 -0.40 14.33
CA ALA A 395 35.12 0.01 13.00
C ALA A 395 34.34 -0.67 11.85
N PRO A 396 34.12 -2.01 11.88
CA PRO A 396 33.22 -2.67 10.93
C PRO A 396 31.80 -2.10 10.92
N ALA A 397 31.23 -1.76 12.09
CA ALA A 397 29.91 -1.15 12.17
C ALA A 397 29.87 0.25 11.53
N VAL A 398 30.93 1.06 11.66
CA VAL A 398 31.03 2.35 10.97
C VAL A 398 31.09 2.16 9.46
N ALA A 399 31.87 1.19 8.95
CA ALA A 399 31.88 0.87 7.52
C ALA A 399 30.50 0.42 7.03
N ALA A 400 29.79 -0.39 7.82
CA ALA A 400 28.44 -0.84 7.54
C ALA A 400 27.37 0.27 7.57
N LEU A 401 27.68 1.50 8.00
CA LEU A 401 26.76 2.63 7.81
C LEU A 401 26.60 3.01 6.34
N GLN A 402 27.59 2.74 5.50
CA GLN A 402 27.60 3.12 4.09
C GLN A 402 26.64 2.31 3.21
N HIS A 403 26.12 1.18 3.71
CA HIS A 403 25.21 0.31 2.95
C HIS A 403 23.79 0.37 3.51
N SER A 404 22.83 0.45 2.60
CA SER A 404 21.42 0.69 2.95
C SER A 404 20.79 -0.46 3.75
N GLU A 405 21.29 -1.67 3.54
CA GLU A 405 20.91 -2.95 4.13
C GLU A 405 21.37 -3.06 5.59
N THR A 406 22.55 -2.51 5.90
CA THR A 406 23.20 -2.67 7.21
C THR A 406 23.13 -1.44 8.10
N GLN A 407 22.91 -0.24 7.55
CA GLN A 407 22.98 1.04 8.27
C GLN A 407 22.16 1.10 9.57
N VAL A 408 20.95 0.52 9.61
CA VAL A 408 20.11 0.53 10.83
C VAL A 408 20.69 -0.41 11.89
N ALA A 409 21.15 -1.60 11.50
CA ALA A 409 21.79 -2.53 12.43
C ALA A 409 23.10 -1.95 12.98
N ALA A 410 23.88 -1.29 12.13
CA ALA A 410 25.08 -0.56 12.48
C ALA A 410 24.80 0.58 13.48
N LEU A 411 23.82 1.46 13.21
CA LEU A 411 23.44 2.52 14.14
C LEU A 411 23.01 1.97 15.50
N ARG A 412 22.17 0.93 15.53
CA ARG A 412 21.73 0.31 16.77
C ARG A 412 22.88 -0.31 17.56
N TYR A 413 23.86 -0.90 16.88
CA TYR A 413 25.08 -1.41 17.50
C TYR A 413 25.94 -0.26 18.06
N LEU A 414 26.15 0.81 17.29
CA LEU A 414 26.93 1.99 17.69
C LEU A 414 26.25 2.83 18.77
N ARG A 415 24.93 2.80 18.89
CA ARG A 415 24.20 3.43 19.99
C ARG A 415 24.65 2.92 21.35
N GLU A 416 24.93 1.62 21.46
CA GLU A 416 25.33 0.97 22.70
C GLU A 416 26.86 0.91 22.87
N SER A 417 27.60 0.75 21.77
CA SER A 417 29.04 0.52 21.81
C SER A 417 29.89 1.71 21.35
N GLY A 418 29.35 2.69 20.64
CA GLY A 418 30.06 3.81 20.03
C GLY A 418 30.34 4.98 20.97
N THR A 419 30.99 6.01 20.43
CA THR A 419 31.51 7.17 21.17
C THR A 419 31.31 8.48 20.37
N PRO A 420 31.29 9.67 21.02
CA PRO A 420 31.00 10.96 20.37
C PRO A 420 32.02 11.45 19.33
N ASP A 421 33.15 10.78 19.16
CA ASP A 421 34.05 11.01 18.01
C ASP A 421 33.36 10.64 16.69
N LEU A 422 32.46 9.67 16.70
CA LEU A 422 31.73 9.18 15.51
C LEU A 422 30.57 10.08 15.08
N THR A 423 30.32 11.19 15.81
CA THR A 423 29.17 12.05 15.54
C THR A 423 29.19 12.65 14.12
N ASP A 424 30.38 12.94 13.57
CA ASP A 424 30.51 13.47 12.21
C ASP A 424 30.13 12.41 11.16
N SER A 425 30.54 11.15 11.33
CA SER A 425 30.13 10.04 10.47
C SER A 425 28.62 9.76 10.54
N VAL A 426 28.01 9.93 11.72
CA VAL A 426 26.56 9.79 11.90
C VAL A 426 25.80 10.95 11.23
N ALA A 427 26.31 12.18 11.31
CA ALA A 427 25.74 13.32 10.57
C ALA A 427 25.85 13.15 9.06
N GLU A 428 27.01 12.68 8.58
CA GLU A 428 27.24 12.42 7.17
C GLU A 428 26.21 11.41 6.66
N ILE A 429 26.08 10.24 7.30
CA ILE A 429 25.12 9.24 6.84
C ILE A 429 23.65 9.72 6.96
N ALA A 430 23.31 10.52 7.99
CA ALA A 430 21.99 11.13 8.08
C ALA A 430 21.70 12.09 6.91
N ALA A 431 22.68 12.85 6.44
CA ALA A 431 22.54 13.72 5.27
C ALA A 431 22.23 12.94 3.99
N THR A 432 22.70 11.70 3.94
CA THR A 432 22.61 10.82 2.76
C THR A 432 21.34 9.99 2.68
N ASN A 433 20.67 9.79 3.81
CA ASN A 433 19.46 8.98 3.91
C ASN A 433 18.27 9.84 4.36
N PRO A 434 17.31 10.14 3.45
CA PRO A 434 16.18 11.00 3.77
C PRO A 434 15.05 10.33 4.56
N ALA A 435 15.14 9.03 4.90
CA ALA A 435 14.06 8.32 5.58
C ALA A 435 13.91 8.81 7.02
N ILE A 436 12.69 9.21 7.39
CA ILE A 436 12.40 9.74 8.73
C ILE A 436 12.68 8.71 9.84
N GLU A 437 12.39 7.44 9.56
CA GLU A 437 12.68 6.32 10.47
C GLU A 437 14.19 6.17 10.70
N PHE A 438 15.00 6.41 9.68
CA PHE A 438 16.46 6.38 9.81
C PHE A 438 16.95 7.57 10.63
N HIS A 439 16.46 8.78 10.37
CA HIS A 439 16.79 9.95 11.19
C HIS A 439 16.35 9.77 12.66
N ARG A 440 15.27 9.04 12.92
CA ARG A 440 14.85 8.66 14.29
C ARG A 440 15.89 7.77 14.95
N GLU A 441 16.36 6.72 14.28
CA GLU A 441 17.45 5.86 14.79
C GLU A 441 18.74 6.66 15.06
N VAL A 442 19.05 7.66 14.21
CA VAL A 442 20.15 8.61 14.45
C VAL A 442 19.90 9.45 15.70
N ALA A 443 18.72 10.04 15.85
CA ALA A 443 18.36 10.85 17.02
C ALA A 443 18.39 10.02 18.33
N GLU A 444 17.95 8.76 18.28
CA GLU A 444 18.07 7.81 19.39
C GLU A 444 19.52 7.51 19.75
N THR A 445 20.37 7.31 18.74
CA THR A 445 21.81 7.09 18.89
C THR A 445 22.46 8.29 19.59
N LEU A 446 22.21 9.50 19.09
CA LEU A 446 22.75 10.74 19.63
C LEU A 446 22.24 11.02 21.05
N ASN A 447 20.95 10.79 21.31
CA ASN A 447 20.37 10.95 22.65
C ASN A 447 20.95 9.94 23.66
N ALA A 448 21.24 8.71 23.23
CA ALA A 448 21.93 7.74 24.08
C ALA A 448 23.34 8.22 24.42
N TRP A 449 24.10 8.71 23.44
CA TRP A 449 25.44 9.25 23.68
C TRP A 449 25.41 10.50 24.56
N LEU A 450 24.40 11.37 24.41
CA LEU A 450 24.22 12.56 25.26
C LEU A 450 24.10 12.20 26.75
N LYS A 451 23.42 11.08 27.05
CA LYS A 451 23.25 10.58 28.42
C LYS A 451 24.53 9.98 29.00
N HIS A 452 25.33 9.29 28.17
CA HIS A 452 26.56 8.62 28.61
C HIS A 452 27.79 9.54 28.60
N PHE A 453 27.80 10.58 27.76
CA PHE A 453 28.92 11.49 27.54
C PHE A 453 28.49 12.96 27.67
N PRO A 454 28.14 13.41 28.90
CA PRO A 454 27.65 14.77 29.12
C PRO A 454 28.65 15.86 28.70
N ASP A 455 29.96 15.58 28.75
CA ASP A 455 31.01 16.54 28.34
C ASP A 455 31.02 16.81 26.83
N SER A 456 30.42 15.92 26.02
CA SER A 456 30.32 16.06 24.56
C SER A 456 29.00 16.72 24.11
N PHE A 457 28.24 17.29 25.04
CA PHE A 457 26.91 17.87 24.83
C PHE A 457 26.85 18.78 23.60
N GLY A 458 27.73 19.77 23.50
CA GLY A 458 27.71 20.74 22.39
C GLY A 458 27.94 20.13 21.01
N LYS A 459 28.80 19.11 20.88
CA LYS A 459 29.05 18.42 19.60
C LYS A 459 27.83 17.61 19.17
N ILE A 460 27.23 16.88 20.11
CA ILE A 460 26.06 16.03 19.87
C ILE A 460 24.85 16.89 19.50
N GLU A 461 24.60 17.98 20.22
CA GLU A 461 23.50 18.90 19.92
C GLU A 461 23.61 19.57 18.56
N LYS A 462 24.81 20.02 18.17
CA LYS A 462 25.04 20.61 16.84
C LYS A 462 24.74 19.62 15.71
N THR A 463 25.10 18.36 15.93
CA THR A 463 24.83 17.28 14.97
C THR A 463 23.35 16.98 14.88
N LEU A 464 22.69 16.84 16.03
CA LEU A 464 21.25 16.65 16.11
C LEU A 464 20.48 17.80 15.45
N ALA A 465 20.92 19.04 15.63
CA ALA A 465 20.36 20.21 14.97
C ALA A 465 20.46 20.10 13.43
N THR A 466 21.59 19.59 12.93
CA THR A 466 21.79 19.34 11.49
C THR A 466 20.81 18.26 10.99
N VAL A 467 20.64 17.17 11.74
CA VAL A 467 19.67 16.10 11.42
C VAL A 467 18.24 16.66 11.41
N HIS A 468 17.85 17.48 12.39
CA HIS A 468 16.54 18.13 12.42
C HIS A 468 16.30 19.07 11.23
N GLY A 469 17.35 19.79 10.81
CA GLY A 469 17.32 20.68 9.63
C GLY A 469 17.15 19.93 8.31
N GLN A 470 17.76 18.75 8.20
CA GLN A 470 17.67 17.87 7.05
C GLN A 470 16.34 17.14 6.98
N SER A 471 15.84 16.64 8.12
CA SER A 471 14.59 15.88 8.19
C SER A 471 13.34 16.75 8.00
N GLY A 472 13.44 18.05 8.31
CA GLY A 472 12.28 18.94 8.42
C GLY A 472 11.39 18.62 9.63
N GLN A 473 11.76 17.64 10.45
CA GLN A 473 10.99 17.21 11.61
C GLN A 473 11.95 17.10 12.79
N PRO A 474 11.91 18.05 13.74
CA PRO A 474 12.69 17.93 14.95
C PRO A 474 12.28 16.66 15.72
N LEU A 475 13.24 15.76 15.94
CA LEU A 475 13.03 14.40 16.43
C LEU A 475 13.27 14.26 17.92
N LEU A 476 14.15 15.08 18.49
CA LEU A 476 14.42 15.13 19.92
C LEU A 476 14.05 16.51 20.48
N TRP A 477 13.23 16.50 21.53
CA TRP A 477 12.78 17.69 22.23
C TRP A 477 13.19 17.59 23.70
N GLN A 478 13.70 18.71 24.23
CA GLN A 478 13.72 18.91 25.68
C GLN A 478 12.36 19.45 26.08
N THR A 479 11.78 18.90 27.16
CA THR A 479 10.43 19.24 27.58
C THR A 479 10.38 19.44 29.08
N THR A 480 9.55 20.37 29.53
CA THR A 480 9.30 20.59 30.95
C THR A 480 7.87 21.07 31.18
N GLY A 481 7.38 20.87 32.39
CA GLY A 481 6.05 21.25 32.84
C GLY A 481 5.41 20.19 33.73
N PRO A 482 4.27 20.51 34.37
CA PRO A 482 3.60 21.80 34.32
C PRO A 482 4.37 22.89 35.08
N LEU A 483 4.48 24.09 34.50
CA LEU A 483 5.12 25.26 35.12
C LEU A 483 4.08 26.34 35.48
N ALA A 484 4.35 27.09 36.53
CA ALA A 484 3.64 28.34 36.80
C ALA A 484 4.02 29.41 35.76
N GLU A 485 3.10 30.30 35.41
CA GLU A 485 3.29 31.27 34.32
C GLU A 485 4.52 32.17 34.50
N ALA A 486 4.79 32.62 35.73
CA ALA A 486 5.97 33.44 36.03
C ALA A 486 7.28 32.68 35.75
N VAL A 487 7.35 31.40 36.13
CA VAL A 487 8.53 30.55 35.90
C VAL A 487 8.71 30.28 34.41
N ALA A 488 7.62 30.00 33.69
CA ALA A 488 7.67 29.78 32.25
C ALA A 488 8.15 31.02 31.49
N LYS A 489 7.70 32.22 31.88
CA LYS A 489 8.17 33.50 31.30
C LYS A 489 9.66 33.73 31.51
N THR A 490 10.18 33.47 32.71
CA THR A 490 11.63 33.58 32.99
C THR A 490 12.42 32.60 32.14
N LEU A 491 12.03 31.32 32.14
CA LEU A 491 12.72 30.28 31.36
C LEU A 491 12.69 30.58 29.85
N LEU A 492 11.56 31.06 29.32
CA LEU A 492 11.46 31.47 27.93
C LEU A 492 12.41 32.63 27.61
N ALA A 493 12.52 33.63 28.48
CA ALA A 493 13.45 34.75 28.30
C ALA A 493 14.92 34.28 28.29
N GLU A 494 15.29 33.37 29.19
CA GLU A 494 16.64 32.78 29.25
C GLU A 494 16.95 31.96 27.98
N LEU A 495 16.02 31.09 27.56
CA LEU A 495 16.15 30.28 26.34
C LEU A 495 16.39 31.15 25.11
N THR A 496 15.56 32.17 24.94
CA THR A 496 15.57 33.02 23.73
C THR A 496 16.74 34.01 23.66
N GLN A 497 17.44 34.26 24.77
CA GLN A 497 18.61 35.14 24.82
C GLN A 497 19.94 34.40 24.59
N GLY A 498 19.93 33.08 24.45
CA GLY A 498 21.12 32.29 24.11
C GLY A 498 22.10 32.09 25.26
N GLU A 499 21.73 32.44 26.49
CA GLU A 499 22.55 32.22 27.69
C GLU A 499 22.57 30.75 28.14
N VAL A 500 21.77 29.87 27.51
CA VAL A 500 21.62 28.46 27.87
C VAL A 500 22.73 27.59 27.28
N SER A 501 23.97 28.02 27.45
CA SER A 501 25.01 27.06 27.79
C SER A 501 24.77 26.66 29.24
N LEU A 502 24.10 25.52 29.46
CA LEU A 502 24.30 24.72 30.68
C LEU A 502 23.88 25.35 32.02
N GLN A 503 22.61 25.67 32.23
CA GLN A 503 22.04 25.58 33.58
C GLN A 503 21.00 24.46 33.63
N ARG A 504 21.51 23.23 33.74
CA ARG A 504 20.78 22.15 34.39
C ARG A 504 20.24 22.64 35.75
N ASP A 505 20.97 23.48 36.47
CA ASP A 505 20.70 23.77 37.88
C ASP A 505 19.37 24.47 38.21
N LEU A 506 18.73 25.22 37.29
CA LEU A 506 17.46 25.92 37.58
C LEU A 506 16.22 25.00 37.53
N VAL A 507 16.27 23.92 36.73
CA VAL A 507 15.12 23.02 36.50
C VAL A 507 15.52 21.55 36.24
N ALA A 508 16.77 21.15 36.55
CA ALA A 508 17.38 19.85 36.21
C ALA A 508 16.46 18.66 36.46
N ASP A 509 15.79 18.68 37.61
CA ASP A 509 14.95 17.58 38.07
C ASP A 509 13.59 17.50 37.34
N LYS A 510 13.28 18.42 36.42
CA LYS A 510 12.02 18.47 35.65
C LYS A 510 12.20 18.60 34.13
N ILE A 511 13.39 18.36 33.59
CA ILE A 511 13.61 18.34 32.13
C ILE A 511 13.61 16.90 31.63
N ASP A 512 12.67 16.59 30.75
CA ASP A 512 12.56 15.32 30.06
C ASP A 512 13.04 15.46 28.60
N SER A 513 14.00 14.64 28.19
CA SER A 513 14.33 14.46 26.76
C SER A 513 13.38 13.44 26.13
N GLN A 514 12.62 13.88 25.13
CA GLN A 514 11.61 13.07 24.45
C GLN A 514 11.89 12.94 22.96
N ILE A 515 11.86 11.70 22.46
CA ILE A 515 11.97 11.39 21.04
C ILE A 515 10.57 11.29 20.45
N VAL A 516 10.41 11.77 19.23
CA VAL A 516 9.17 11.67 18.47
C VAL A 516 8.95 10.22 18.00
N GLU A 517 8.01 9.52 18.63
CA GLU A 517 7.73 8.10 18.36
C GLU A 517 6.69 7.85 17.25
N SER A 518 5.87 8.85 16.92
CA SER A 518 4.71 8.67 16.04
C SER A 518 4.93 9.27 14.65
N ASP A 519 4.34 8.64 13.62
CA ASP A 519 4.36 9.09 12.22
C ASP A 519 3.86 10.55 12.03
N ASN A 520 2.98 11.02 12.93
CA ASN A 520 2.43 12.38 12.86
C ASN A 520 3.29 13.43 13.60
N GLY A 521 4.41 13.00 14.17
CA GLY A 521 5.36 13.89 14.82
C GLY A 521 4.98 14.32 16.24
N ALA A 522 3.98 13.70 16.86
CA ALA A 522 3.45 14.17 18.14
C ALA A 522 4.38 13.84 19.32
N ILE A 523 4.60 14.86 20.15
CA ILE A 523 5.14 14.76 21.50
C ILE A 523 3.99 14.91 22.49
N GLN A 524 3.85 13.95 23.38
CA GLN A 524 3.00 14.06 24.55
C GLN A 524 3.88 14.37 25.76
N PHE A 525 3.62 15.49 26.44
CA PHE A 525 4.41 15.85 27.60
C PHE A 525 4.24 14.80 28.71
N LYS A 526 5.36 14.40 29.34
CA LYS A 526 5.33 13.50 30.51
C LYS A 526 4.82 14.27 31.73
N ARG A 527 3.91 13.66 32.48
CA ARG A 527 3.28 14.30 33.64
C ARG A 527 4.29 14.38 34.80
N SER A 528 4.88 15.54 35.06
CA SER A 528 5.52 15.77 36.36
C SER A 528 4.44 16.04 37.43
N SER A 529 4.68 15.63 38.67
CA SER A 529 3.71 15.65 39.76
C SER A 529 3.28 17.08 40.12
N GLY A 530 2.06 17.45 39.71
CA GLY A 530 1.38 18.71 40.05
C GLY A 530 0.30 18.98 39.01
N SER A 531 -0.96 19.16 39.40
CA SER A 531 -2.06 19.38 38.46
C SER A 531 -2.74 20.71 38.71
N ASP A 532 -2.46 21.70 37.86
CA ASP A 532 -3.26 22.92 37.79
C ASP A 532 -3.72 23.16 36.35
N ALA A 533 -4.97 23.61 36.23
CA ALA A 533 -5.68 23.86 34.98
C ALA A 533 -5.11 25.05 34.16
N GLU A 534 -4.19 25.83 34.76
CA GLU A 534 -3.52 26.99 34.12
C GLU A 534 -2.00 26.78 33.94
N SER A 535 -1.57 25.53 33.92
CA SER A 535 -0.14 25.22 33.79
C SER A 535 0.41 25.41 32.38
N VAL A 536 1.62 25.97 32.30
CA VAL A 536 2.36 26.16 31.06
C VAL A 536 3.32 24.99 30.83
N TRP A 537 3.37 24.50 29.60
CA TRP A 537 4.30 23.46 29.17
C TRP A 537 5.23 24.03 28.12
N LEU A 538 6.53 23.80 28.29
CA LEU A 538 7.56 24.30 27.37
C LEU A 538 8.32 23.12 26.77
N ALA A 539 8.57 23.20 25.48
CA ALA A 539 9.47 22.31 24.76
C ALA A 539 10.44 23.12 23.91
N TRP A 540 11.68 22.68 23.80
CA TRP A 540 12.65 23.32 22.92
C TRP A 540 13.58 22.32 22.26
N THR A 541 14.14 22.75 21.13
CA THR A 541 15.08 21.97 20.34
C THR A 541 15.91 22.89 19.45
N LEU A 542 17.03 22.38 18.95
CA LEU A 542 17.89 23.08 18.01
C LEU A 542 17.68 22.53 16.60
N VAL A 543 17.75 23.41 15.61
CA VAL A 543 17.66 23.10 14.18
C VAL A 543 18.75 23.86 13.45
N ALA A 544 19.48 23.21 12.54
CA ALA A 544 20.53 23.85 11.76
C ALA A 544 20.29 23.71 10.26
N VAL A 545 20.34 24.82 9.53
CA VAL A 545 20.28 24.84 8.06
C VAL A 545 21.59 25.38 7.48
N ALA A 546 22.06 24.76 6.39
CA ALA A 546 23.31 25.14 5.73
C ALA A 546 23.22 26.49 5.00
N GLU A 547 22.01 26.91 4.62
CA GLU A 547 21.72 28.15 3.94
C GLU A 547 20.40 28.76 4.45
N LYS A 548 20.24 30.07 4.25
CA LYS A 548 19.01 30.77 4.60
C LYS A 548 17.85 30.15 3.82
N THR A 549 16.86 29.61 4.55
CA THR A 549 15.80 28.79 3.97
C THR A 549 14.42 29.33 4.34
N GLU A 550 13.60 29.62 3.35
CA GLU A 550 12.16 29.90 3.53
C GLU A 550 11.42 28.62 3.85
N ILE A 551 10.70 28.60 4.98
CA ILE A 551 10.00 27.40 5.46
C ILE A 551 8.51 27.68 5.74
N GLU A 552 7.71 26.62 5.64
CA GLU A 552 6.37 26.57 6.22
C GLU A 552 6.43 25.60 7.41
N MET A 553 6.11 26.10 8.60
CA MET A 553 5.91 25.27 9.78
C MET A 553 4.50 24.70 9.77
N LEU A 554 4.38 23.41 10.09
CA LEU A 554 3.13 22.69 10.31
C LEU A 554 3.10 22.21 11.76
N ALA A 555 2.13 22.69 12.51
CA ALA A 555 2.04 22.45 13.94
C ALA A 555 0.60 22.15 14.38
N SER A 556 0.48 21.68 15.61
CA SER A 556 -0.79 21.55 16.33
C SER A 556 -0.49 21.30 17.80
N ALA A 557 -1.39 21.73 18.67
CA ALA A 557 -1.35 21.41 20.09
C ALA A 557 -2.75 21.18 20.65
N ALA A 558 -2.85 20.36 21.69
CA ALA A 558 -4.09 20.21 22.46
C ALA A 558 -4.21 21.38 23.45
N GLY A 559 -4.88 22.45 23.05
CA GLY A 559 -4.95 23.70 23.82
C GLY A 559 -4.40 24.89 23.02
N ASN A 560 -3.84 25.88 23.70
CA ASN A 560 -3.16 27.03 23.09
C ASN A 560 -1.77 26.62 22.58
N LEU A 561 -1.25 27.35 21.60
CA LEU A 561 0.05 27.09 21.00
C LEU A 561 0.78 28.40 20.70
N SER A 562 2.01 28.50 21.17
CA SER A 562 2.93 29.58 20.78
C SER A 562 4.26 28.99 20.35
N VAL A 563 4.89 29.58 19.33
CA VAL A 563 6.16 29.13 18.79
C VAL A 563 7.10 30.32 18.63
N TRP A 564 8.33 30.15 19.12
CA TRP A 564 9.42 31.10 18.97
C TRP A 564 10.53 30.49 18.13
N LEU A 565 11.14 31.33 17.31
CA LEU A 565 12.37 31.05 16.60
C LEU A 565 13.42 32.04 17.10
N ASP A 566 14.45 31.53 17.76
CA ASP A 566 15.38 32.34 18.55
C ASP A 566 14.59 33.27 19.49
N LYS A 567 14.65 34.59 19.31
CA LYS A 567 13.92 35.59 20.11
C LYS A 567 12.56 36.02 19.53
N ASP A 568 12.27 35.65 18.30
CA ASP A 568 11.11 36.14 17.57
C ASP A 568 9.92 35.19 17.75
N GLN A 569 8.79 35.68 18.27
CA GLN A 569 7.56 34.89 18.33
C GLN A 569 6.95 34.80 16.93
N VAL A 570 7.19 33.67 16.26
CA VAL A 570 6.76 33.44 14.87
C VAL A 570 5.31 32.97 14.75
N TYR A 571 4.71 32.48 15.85
CA TYR A 571 3.32 32.05 15.87
C TYR A 571 2.70 32.13 17.27
N ASN A 572 1.41 32.51 17.32
CA ASN A 572 0.60 32.51 18.53
C ASN A 572 -0.86 32.16 18.21
N ARG A 573 -1.42 31.19 18.94
CA ARG A 573 -2.84 30.81 18.89
C ARG A 573 -3.45 30.86 20.29
N ASP A 574 -4.11 31.99 20.57
CA ASP A 574 -4.77 32.26 21.86
C ASP A 574 -6.07 31.47 22.09
N LYS A 575 -6.70 30.98 21.01
CA LYS A 575 -7.92 30.18 21.12
C LYS A 575 -7.56 28.70 21.28
N PRO A 576 -7.97 28.00 22.35
CA PRO A 576 -7.67 26.59 22.51
C PRO A 576 -8.34 25.75 21.41
N ALA A 577 -7.63 24.73 20.93
CA ALA A 577 -8.14 23.81 19.90
C ALA A 577 -7.87 22.36 20.29
N THR A 578 -8.60 21.44 19.66
CA THR A 578 -8.28 20.02 19.73
C THR A 578 -7.08 19.72 18.85
N PHE A 579 -6.22 18.81 19.31
CA PHE A 579 -5.08 18.39 18.51
C PHE A 579 -5.55 17.72 17.21
N ARG A 580 -5.09 18.25 16.09
CA ARG A 580 -5.26 17.68 14.75
C ARG A 580 -3.95 17.93 13.99
N PRO A 581 -3.22 16.88 13.58
CA PRO A 581 -1.95 17.06 12.88
C PRO A 581 -2.04 18.08 11.74
N ASP A 582 -1.07 18.98 11.70
CA ASP A 582 -0.87 20.01 10.69
C ASP A 582 -2.03 21.03 10.56
N SER A 583 -2.79 21.21 11.66
CA SER A 583 -3.91 22.16 11.70
C SER A 583 -3.46 23.62 11.64
N ASP A 584 -2.31 23.91 12.25
CA ASP A 584 -1.72 25.24 12.29
C ASP A 584 -0.58 25.31 11.26
N ARG A 585 -0.59 26.34 10.40
CA ARG A 585 0.41 26.54 9.34
C ARG A 585 0.81 27.99 9.25
N PHE A 586 2.11 28.24 9.22
CA PHE A 586 2.67 29.59 9.17
C PHE A 586 4.05 29.58 8.51
N ALA A 587 4.36 30.64 7.76
CA ALA A 587 5.64 30.79 7.08
C ALA A 587 6.63 31.57 7.94
N THR A 588 7.90 31.19 7.87
CA THR A 588 9.01 31.92 8.48
C THR A 588 10.32 31.59 7.74
N THR A 589 11.43 32.20 8.15
CA THR A 589 12.74 32.00 7.54
C THR A 589 13.72 31.47 8.56
N LEU A 590 14.33 30.31 8.28
CA LEU A 590 15.49 29.83 9.04
C LEU A 590 16.75 30.47 8.46
N ALA A 591 17.43 31.30 9.25
CA ALA A 591 18.73 31.82 8.86
C ALA A 591 19.84 30.76 9.04
N THR A 592 20.93 30.89 8.30
CA THR A 592 22.05 29.93 8.30
C THR A 592 22.58 29.66 9.71
N GLY A 593 22.98 28.41 9.95
CA GLY A 593 23.52 27.93 11.23
C GLY A 593 22.45 27.34 12.15
N THR A 594 22.84 27.12 13.41
CA THR A 594 21.95 26.59 14.46
C THR A 594 20.97 27.65 14.95
N ARG A 595 19.71 27.24 15.09
CA ARG A 595 18.56 28.05 15.51
C ARG A 595 17.81 27.33 16.61
N LEU A 596 17.31 28.09 17.58
CA LEU A 596 16.49 27.59 18.66
C LEU A 596 15.02 27.65 18.27
N ILE A 597 14.30 26.55 18.46
CA ILE A 597 12.84 26.54 18.41
C ILE A 597 12.31 26.29 19.82
N VAL A 598 11.42 27.15 20.27
CA VAL A 598 10.69 26.98 21.54
C VAL A 598 9.20 26.87 21.25
N VAL A 599 8.54 25.92 21.90
CA VAL A 599 7.09 25.69 21.81
C VAL A 599 6.50 25.81 23.20
N GLU A 600 5.46 26.63 23.33
CA GLU A 600 4.63 26.72 24.54
C GLU A 600 3.25 26.13 24.26
N VAL A 601 2.78 25.31 25.20
CA VAL A 601 1.43 24.74 25.17
C VAL A 601 0.72 25.02 26.48
N ARG A 602 -0.53 25.50 26.39
CA ARG A 602 -1.44 25.58 27.54
C ARG A 602 -2.62 24.64 27.30
N PRO A 603 -2.64 23.47 27.97
CA PRO A 603 -3.63 22.43 27.66
C PRO A 603 -5.04 22.80 28.11
N ASN A 604 -6.04 22.38 27.34
CA ASN A 604 -7.46 22.54 27.70
C ASN A 604 -8.13 21.17 27.91
N GLY A 605 -8.03 20.63 29.13
CA GLY A 605 -8.71 19.41 29.59
C GLY A 605 -8.17 18.06 29.06
N LYS A 606 -7.21 18.07 28.14
CA LYS A 606 -6.55 16.88 27.55
C LYS A 606 -5.08 16.79 28.01
N PRO A 607 -4.41 15.62 27.91
CA PRO A 607 -2.97 15.56 28.13
C PRO A 607 -2.27 16.55 27.19
N ALA A 608 -1.35 17.34 27.75
CA ALA A 608 -0.57 18.31 27.00
C ALA A 608 0.21 17.57 25.90
N ARG A 609 0.00 17.98 24.65
CA ARG A 609 0.68 17.42 23.49
C ARG A 609 0.77 18.46 22.40
N PHE A 610 1.82 18.35 21.61
CA PHE A 610 2.03 19.13 20.41
C PHE A 610 2.71 18.29 19.34
N HIS A 611 2.74 18.82 18.13
CA HIS A 611 3.73 18.44 17.14
C HIS A 611 4.18 19.71 16.43
N LEU A 612 5.41 19.70 15.96
CA LEU A 612 5.95 20.73 15.10
C LEU A 612 6.89 20.06 14.10
N ARG A 613 6.65 20.35 12.83
CA ARG A 613 7.55 20.03 11.72
C ARG A 613 7.55 21.21 10.76
N PHE A 614 8.49 21.23 9.83
CA PHE A 614 8.58 22.26 8.82
C PHE A 614 9.00 21.66 7.49
N ARG A 615 8.64 22.35 6.43
CA ARG A 615 9.07 22.02 5.07
C ARG A 615 9.71 23.24 4.43
N ARG A 616 10.60 23.00 3.47
CA ARG A 616 11.15 24.09 2.65
C ARG A 616 10.08 24.51 1.66
N ARG A 617 9.77 25.81 1.61
CA ARG A 617 8.83 26.34 0.62
C ARG A 617 9.46 26.23 -0.76
N SER A 618 8.67 25.85 -1.76
CA SER A 618 9.16 25.87 -3.12
C SER A 618 9.43 27.30 -3.58
N SER A 619 10.56 27.52 -4.25
CA SER A 619 10.82 28.80 -4.93
C SER A 619 9.91 28.98 -6.15
N LYS A 620 9.35 27.88 -6.70
CA LYS A 620 8.39 27.87 -7.80
C LYS A 620 6.96 27.99 -7.25
N ALA A 621 6.28 29.09 -7.56
CA ALA A 621 4.94 29.37 -7.03
C ALA A 621 3.87 28.31 -7.38
N GLU A 622 3.97 27.67 -8.55
CA GLU A 622 3.05 26.61 -8.98
C GLU A 622 3.23 25.34 -8.15
N HIS A 623 4.48 24.93 -7.90
CA HIS A 623 4.81 23.78 -7.05
C HIS A 623 4.35 23.99 -5.62
N GLU A 624 4.48 25.21 -5.11
CA GLU A 624 4.00 25.55 -3.77
C GLU A 624 2.47 25.43 -3.67
N LYS A 625 1.73 25.94 -4.67
CA LYS A 625 0.25 25.79 -4.73
C LYS A 625 -0.16 24.32 -4.79
N LEU A 626 0.48 23.52 -5.63
CA LEU A 626 0.18 22.09 -5.76
C LEU A 626 0.53 21.31 -4.48
N SER A 627 1.64 21.64 -3.83
CA SER A 627 2.02 21.06 -2.53
C SER A 627 0.97 21.32 -1.46
N GLN A 628 0.48 22.57 -1.35
CA GLN A 628 -0.57 22.92 -0.41
C GLN A 628 -1.88 22.16 -0.69
N PHE A 629 -2.28 22.10 -1.96
CA PHE A 629 -3.45 21.32 -2.37
C PHE A 629 -3.30 19.83 -2.02
N ALA A 630 -2.14 19.24 -2.29
CA ALA A 630 -1.87 17.82 -2.06
C ALA A 630 -1.79 17.45 -0.58
N LEU A 631 -1.33 18.35 0.28
CA LEU A 631 -1.32 18.17 1.74
C LEU A 631 -2.71 18.22 2.37
N GLN A 632 -3.66 18.93 1.75
CA GLN A 632 -5.02 19.11 2.26
C GLN A 632 -6.02 18.09 1.68
N SER A 633 -5.68 17.51 0.54
CA SER A 633 -6.56 16.60 -0.21
C SER A 633 -6.26 15.13 0.11
N ARG A 634 -7.26 14.27 -0.01
CA ARG A 634 -7.10 12.80 0.04
C ARG A 634 -7.31 12.21 -1.35
N GLY A 635 -6.48 11.23 -1.71
CA GLY A 635 -6.55 10.55 -3.01
C GLY A 635 -7.16 9.14 -2.91
N ASN A 636 -7.37 8.53 -4.07
CA ASN A 636 -7.78 7.14 -4.22
C ASN A 636 -6.59 6.29 -4.69
N SER A 637 -6.20 5.29 -3.88
CA SER A 637 -5.04 4.43 -4.17
C SER A 637 -5.21 3.56 -5.42
N SER A 638 -6.43 3.14 -5.78
CA SER A 638 -6.67 2.35 -6.99
C SER A 638 -6.44 3.18 -8.25
N ARG A 639 -6.94 4.43 -8.29
CA ARG A 639 -6.65 5.33 -9.42
C ARG A 639 -5.20 5.77 -9.43
N GLY A 640 -4.59 5.94 -8.26
CA GLY A 640 -3.16 6.22 -8.15
C GLY A 640 -2.28 5.11 -8.72
N ARG A 641 -2.69 3.84 -8.57
CA ARG A 641 -2.03 2.70 -9.21
C ARG A 641 -2.06 2.83 -10.73
N GLU A 642 -3.21 3.18 -11.31
CA GLU A 642 -3.34 3.39 -12.76
C GLU A 642 -2.40 4.49 -13.26
N VAL A 643 -2.26 5.60 -12.50
CA VAL A 643 -1.31 6.67 -12.82
C VAL A 643 0.14 6.20 -12.74
N PHE A 644 0.49 5.43 -11.71
CA PHE A 644 1.84 4.89 -11.53
C PHE A 644 2.22 3.90 -12.64
N ASP A 645 1.29 3.03 -13.05
CA ASP A 645 1.51 2.03 -14.09
C ASP A 645 1.54 2.65 -15.51
N ASP A 646 0.97 3.84 -15.72
CA ASP A 646 0.99 4.55 -17.00
C ASP A 646 2.34 5.27 -17.24
N ILE A 647 3.25 4.57 -17.90
CA ILE A 647 4.57 5.08 -18.31
C ILE A 647 4.49 6.39 -19.13
N LYS A 648 3.43 6.59 -19.93
CA LYS A 648 3.30 7.80 -20.77
C LYS A 648 2.94 9.03 -19.94
N LYS A 649 2.17 8.84 -18.87
CA LYS A 649 1.77 9.89 -17.91
C LYS A 649 2.85 10.16 -16.87
N SER A 650 3.14 9.19 -16.01
CA SER A 650 3.98 9.39 -14.81
C SER A 650 5.44 9.01 -15.04
N SER A 651 5.71 8.10 -15.98
CA SER A 651 7.04 7.54 -16.26
C SER A 651 7.73 6.87 -15.05
N CYS A 652 7.02 6.68 -13.92
CA CYS A 652 7.61 6.14 -12.69
C CYS A 652 8.17 4.73 -12.90
N LEU A 653 7.43 3.84 -13.58
CA LEU A 653 7.85 2.46 -13.86
C LEU A 653 9.10 2.34 -14.76
N GLN A 654 9.50 3.40 -15.48
CA GLN A 654 10.72 3.35 -16.30
C GLN A 654 11.97 3.19 -15.44
N CYS A 655 11.98 3.85 -14.28
CA CYS A 655 13.14 3.87 -13.40
C CYS A 655 12.92 3.11 -12.10
N HIS A 656 11.68 3.02 -11.62
CA HIS A 656 11.36 2.43 -10.32
C HIS A 656 10.65 1.09 -10.44
N ARG A 657 11.03 0.17 -9.56
CA ARG A 657 10.43 -1.16 -9.45
C ARG A 657 9.31 -1.18 -8.41
N LEU A 658 8.28 -1.99 -8.66
CA LEU A 658 7.31 -2.42 -7.66
C LEU A 658 7.01 -3.92 -7.86
N GLY A 659 7.43 -4.76 -6.90
CA GLY A 659 7.41 -6.21 -7.08
C GLY A 659 8.39 -6.62 -8.19
N GLU A 660 7.91 -7.38 -9.18
CA GLU A 660 8.71 -7.81 -10.33
C GLU A 660 8.60 -6.88 -11.55
N THR A 661 7.88 -5.76 -11.44
CA THR A 661 7.62 -4.84 -12.57
C THR A 661 8.36 -3.52 -12.41
N GLY A 662 8.97 -3.02 -13.49
CA GLY A 662 9.62 -1.70 -13.57
C GLY A 662 11.16 -1.74 -13.64
N GLY A 663 11.78 -0.56 -13.70
CA GLY A 663 13.23 -0.39 -13.78
C GLY A 663 13.96 -0.52 -12.44
N LYS A 664 15.27 -0.77 -12.48
CA LYS A 664 16.16 -0.85 -11.30
C LYS A 664 17.16 0.31 -11.23
N ILE A 665 16.76 1.49 -11.70
CA ILE A 665 17.61 2.68 -11.74
C ILE A 665 17.37 3.56 -10.51
N GLY A 666 16.11 3.80 -10.19
CA GLY A 666 15.69 4.51 -8.99
C GLY A 666 15.36 3.55 -7.84
N PRO A 667 15.08 4.09 -6.64
CA PRO A 667 14.66 3.30 -5.49
C PRO A 667 13.48 2.38 -5.80
N ASP A 668 13.47 1.20 -5.18
CA ASP A 668 12.30 0.31 -5.18
C ASP A 668 11.11 1.02 -4.50
N MET A 669 9.90 0.90 -5.02
CA MET A 669 8.67 1.50 -4.49
C MET A 669 7.98 0.63 -3.44
N ALA A 670 8.36 -0.65 -3.29
CA ALA A 670 7.84 -1.51 -2.24
C ALA A 670 8.18 -0.92 -0.86
N GLY A 671 7.18 -0.76 0.00
CA GLY A 671 7.40 -0.18 1.33
C GLY A 671 7.68 1.33 1.34
N ILE A 672 7.54 2.05 0.22
CA ILE A 672 7.85 3.48 0.17
C ILE A 672 6.97 4.32 1.10
N GLY A 673 5.69 3.95 1.26
CA GLY A 673 4.75 4.60 2.18
C GLY A 673 5.07 4.39 3.66
N SER A 674 5.97 3.47 4.00
CA SER A 674 6.53 3.32 5.34
C SER A 674 7.84 4.11 5.52
N ARG A 675 8.59 4.34 4.44
CA ARG A 675 9.93 4.97 4.49
C ARG A 675 9.87 6.49 4.44
N PHE A 676 8.87 7.05 3.74
CA PHE A 676 8.77 8.48 3.50
C PHE A 676 7.41 9.03 3.89
N SER A 677 7.43 10.23 4.48
CA SER A 677 6.20 10.97 4.77
C SER A 677 5.57 11.53 3.50
N ARG A 678 4.28 11.82 3.54
CA ARG A 678 3.54 12.45 2.43
C ARG A 678 4.25 13.69 1.87
N ILE A 679 4.77 14.54 2.77
CA ILE A 679 5.44 15.76 2.34
C ILE A 679 6.73 15.45 1.57
N HIS A 680 7.49 14.46 2.03
CA HIS A 680 8.70 14.04 1.33
C HIS A 680 8.37 13.47 -0.05
N LEU A 681 7.30 12.67 -0.18
CA LEU A 681 6.85 12.18 -1.49
C LEU A 681 6.46 13.33 -2.44
N ILE A 682 5.75 14.35 -1.93
CA ILE A 682 5.40 15.55 -2.71
C ILE A 682 6.67 16.26 -3.19
N GLU A 683 7.60 16.53 -2.27
CA GLU A 683 8.84 17.25 -2.60
C GLU A 683 9.72 16.47 -3.57
N SER A 684 9.87 15.16 -3.40
CA SER A 684 10.69 14.33 -4.29
C SER A 684 10.14 14.25 -5.72
N ILE A 685 8.82 14.36 -5.90
CA ILE A 685 8.21 14.37 -7.25
C ILE A 685 8.31 15.75 -7.89
N LEU A 686 8.06 16.83 -7.12
CA LEU A 686 8.05 18.19 -7.66
C LEU A 686 9.45 18.76 -7.85
N GLU A 687 10.38 18.42 -6.97
CA GLU A 687 11.75 18.95 -6.92
C GLU A 687 12.78 17.82 -6.70
N PRO A 688 12.92 16.87 -7.64
CA PRO A 688 13.76 15.67 -7.49
C PRO A 688 15.25 15.95 -7.27
N SER A 689 15.74 17.11 -7.72
CA SER A 689 17.14 17.55 -7.52
C SER A 689 17.38 18.22 -6.16
N ARG A 690 16.34 18.42 -5.33
CA ARG A 690 16.46 19.10 -4.04
C ARG A 690 17.30 18.31 -3.05
N THR A 691 17.07 17.00 -2.96
CA THR A 691 17.80 16.08 -2.10
C THR A 691 17.99 14.76 -2.85
N VAL A 692 19.24 14.40 -3.13
CA VAL A 692 19.58 13.16 -3.82
C VAL A 692 20.38 12.29 -2.85
N ALA A 693 19.89 11.09 -2.55
CA ALA A 693 20.63 10.12 -1.75
C ALA A 693 21.91 9.69 -2.52
N PRO A 694 23.08 9.53 -1.88
CA PRO A 694 24.34 9.23 -2.58
C PRO A 694 24.34 7.94 -3.36
N SER A 695 23.62 6.92 -2.91
CA SER A 695 23.44 5.67 -3.67
C SER A 695 22.71 5.90 -5.00
N TYR A 696 22.05 7.05 -5.16
CA TYR A 696 21.40 7.51 -6.38
C TYR A 696 22.01 8.82 -6.88
N ALA A 697 23.22 9.17 -6.44
CA ALA A 697 23.94 10.34 -6.93
C ALA A 697 24.14 10.21 -8.44
N THR A 698 23.85 11.29 -9.15
CA THR A 698 24.02 11.35 -10.59
C THR A 698 25.48 11.65 -10.91
N ILE A 699 26.06 10.86 -11.80
CA ILE A 699 27.41 11.03 -12.29
C ILE A 699 27.38 11.35 -13.78
N VAL A 700 28.34 12.18 -14.19
CA VAL A 700 28.67 12.43 -15.59
C VAL A 700 29.90 11.60 -15.91
N VAL A 701 29.79 10.76 -16.93
CA VAL A 701 30.86 9.90 -17.43
C VAL A 701 31.22 10.38 -18.83
N VAL A 702 32.43 10.89 -18.98
CA VAL A 702 33.03 11.24 -20.27
C VAL A 702 33.86 10.06 -20.74
N LEU A 703 33.56 9.54 -21.93
CA LEU A 703 34.27 8.41 -22.52
C LEU A 703 35.40 8.89 -23.44
N ASN A 704 36.41 8.05 -23.62
CA ASN A 704 37.55 8.28 -24.51
C ASN A 704 37.14 8.54 -25.98
N ASP A 705 35.94 8.08 -26.38
CA ASP A 705 35.37 8.31 -27.71
C ASP A 705 34.59 9.64 -27.84
N GLY A 706 34.57 10.44 -26.77
CA GLY A 706 33.91 11.75 -26.70
C GLY A 706 32.42 11.70 -26.33
N ARG A 707 31.82 10.51 -26.12
CA ARG A 707 30.44 10.42 -25.61
C ARG A 707 30.38 10.85 -24.15
N VAL A 708 29.32 11.57 -23.80
CA VAL A 708 29.01 11.95 -22.42
C VAL A 708 27.73 11.26 -22.00
N LEU A 709 27.82 10.43 -20.97
CA LEU A 709 26.69 9.74 -20.37
C LEU A 709 26.39 10.33 -19.00
N THR A 710 25.12 10.46 -18.66
CA THR A 710 24.68 11.03 -17.38
C THR A 710 23.64 10.11 -16.76
N GLY A 711 23.86 9.69 -15.53
CA GLY A 711 22.97 8.75 -14.88
C GLY A 711 23.38 8.35 -13.46
N VAL A 712 22.63 7.41 -12.90
CA VAL A 712 22.90 6.79 -11.60
C VAL A 712 23.78 5.57 -11.78
N ARG A 713 24.76 5.39 -10.89
CA ARG A 713 25.54 4.16 -10.81
C ARG A 713 24.69 3.03 -10.21
N ILE A 714 24.34 2.04 -11.03
CA ILE A 714 23.53 0.89 -10.60
C ILE A 714 24.42 -0.16 -9.95
N SER A 715 25.55 -0.46 -10.58
CA SER A 715 26.56 -1.40 -10.07
C SER A 715 27.93 -1.06 -10.65
N GLU A 716 28.97 -1.50 -9.97
CA GLU A 716 30.36 -1.29 -10.39
C GLU A 716 31.18 -2.48 -9.88
N ASP A 717 31.95 -3.11 -10.78
CA ASP A 717 32.94 -4.13 -10.42
C ASP A 717 34.35 -3.64 -10.79
N THR A 718 35.36 -4.52 -10.80
CA THR A 718 36.74 -4.14 -11.11
C THR A 718 36.92 -3.56 -12.50
N ASP A 719 36.14 -4.01 -13.49
CA ASP A 719 36.37 -3.72 -14.90
C ASP A 719 35.22 -2.91 -15.54
N MET A 720 34.01 -3.01 -14.99
CA MET A 720 32.78 -2.49 -15.58
C MET A 720 32.02 -1.54 -14.63
N LEU A 721 31.41 -0.52 -15.24
CA LEU A 721 30.45 0.39 -14.62
C LEU A 721 29.09 0.23 -15.30
N LEU A 722 28.04 -0.06 -14.53
CA LEU A 722 26.66 -0.06 -15.03
C LEU A 722 25.96 1.25 -14.64
N LEU A 723 25.60 2.04 -15.65
CA LEU A 723 25.00 3.37 -15.49
C LEU A 723 23.55 3.40 -15.99
N GLY A 724 22.60 3.88 -15.19
CA GLY A 724 21.20 4.08 -15.57
C GLY A 724 20.87 5.54 -15.84
N ASP A 725 20.36 5.87 -17.02
CA ASP A 725 20.04 7.25 -17.41
C ASP A 725 18.58 7.67 -17.10
N ASN A 726 18.26 8.93 -17.42
CA ASN A 726 16.94 9.52 -17.18
C ASN A 726 15.85 9.08 -18.17
N GLN A 727 16.18 8.24 -19.16
CA GLN A 727 15.24 7.65 -20.11
C GLN A 727 14.87 6.21 -19.73
N GLY A 728 15.37 5.73 -18.59
CA GLY A 728 15.18 4.36 -18.15
C GLY A 728 16.13 3.36 -18.81
N LYS A 729 17.20 3.82 -19.48
CA LYS A 729 18.15 2.95 -20.19
C LYS A 729 19.41 2.71 -19.35
N THR A 730 19.90 1.47 -19.39
CA THR A 730 21.15 1.07 -18.77
C THR A 730 22.29 1.01 -19.79
N HIS A 731 23.48 1.45 -19.38
CA HIS A 731 24.70 1.47 -20.18
C HIS A 731 25.79 0.72 -19.42
N GLU A 732 26.36 -0.30 -20.06
CA GLU A 732 27.54 -1.00 -19.56
C GLU A 732 28.78 -0.30 -20.14
N ILE A 733 29.64 0.19 -19.25
CA ILE A 733 30.79 1.03 -19.60
C ILE A 733 32.05 0.35 -19.07
N PRO A 734 32.96 -0.13 -19.93
CA PRO A 734 34.28 -0.56 -19.49
C PRO A 734 35.02 0.61 -18.85
N LYS A 735 35.60 0.40 -17.67
CA LYS A 735 36.33 1.47 -16.95
C LYS A 735 37.54 1.98 -17.71
N ALA A 736 38.15 1.12 -18.54
CA ALA A 736 39.24 1.50 -19.43
C ALA A 736 38.83 2.55 -20.49
N ASP A 737 37.54 2.65 -20.79
CA ASP A 737 36.99 3.60 -21.76
C ASP A 737 36.58 4.94 -21.12
N ILE A 738 36.71 5.09 -19.80
CA ILE A 738 36.35 6.31 -19.07
C ILE A 738 37.54 7.27 -19.06
N ASP A 739 37.32 8.47 -19.59
CA ASP A 739 38.28 9.59 -19.55
C ASP A 739 38.11 10.37 -18.24
N GLU A 740 36.86 10.77 -17.93
CA GLU A 740 36.53 11.55 -16.74
C GLU A 740 35.22 11.08 -16.09
N LEU A 741 35.19 11.06 -14.75
CA LEU A 741 34.00 10.82 -13.96
C LEU A 741 33.83 11.95 -12.95
N SER A 742 32.69 12.66 -13.01
CA SER A 742 32.39 13.75 -12.09
C SER A 742 30.97 13.66 -11.52
N PRO A 743 30.76 14.04 -10.24
CA PRO A 743 29.43 14.08 -9.65
C PRO A 743 28.63 15.28 -10.15
N GLN A 744 27.31 15.11 -10.30
CA GLN A 744 26.37 16.18 -10.66
C GLN A 744 25.39 16.45 -9.52
N LYS A 745 25.02 17.73 -9.37
CA LYS A 745 24.01 18.15 -8.39
C LYS A 745 22.56 17.86 -8.81
N LEU A 746 22.32 17.71 -10.12
CA LEU A 746 20.99 17.44 -10.67
C LEU A 746 20.68 15.94 -10.58
N SER A 747 19.44 15.62 -10.25
CA SER A 747 18.97 14.23 -10.19
C SER A 747 18.76 13.66 -11.59
N THR A 748 18.96 12.35 -11.71
CA THR A 748 18.56 11.58 -12.90
C THR A 748 17.03 11.43 -12.97
N MET A 749 16.31 11.57 -11.85
CA MET A 749 14.85 11.65 -11.86
C MET A 749 14.40 12.97 -12.55
N PRO A 750 13.61 12.90 -13.63
CA PRO A 750 13.26 14.09 -14.41
C PRO A 750 12.44 15.13 -13.62
N GLU A 751 12.70 16.42 -13.84
CA GLU A 751 11.78 17.49 -13.38
C GLU A 751 10.52 17.56 -14.25
N GLY A 752 9.40 18.02 -13.67
CA GLY A 752 8.18 18.29 -14.43
C GLY A 752 7.27 17.07 -14.65
N LEU A 753 7.44 15.99 -13.88
CA LEU A 753 6.60 14.79 -13.93
C LEU A 753 5.13 15.12 -13.62
N GLU A 754 4.89 16.13 -12.77
CA GLU A 754 3.56 16.62 -12.41
C GLU A 754 2.83 17.29 -13.58
N LYS A 755 3.55 17.80 -14.60
CA LYS A 755 2.94 18.58 -15.69
C LYS A 755 2.01 17.76 -16.58
N LYS A 756 2.17 16.45 -16.59
CA LYS A 756 1.31 15.51 -17.33
C LYS A 756 0.13 14.99 -16.49
N LEU A 757 0.05 15.40 -15.23
CA LEU A 757 -0.97 14.95 -14.28
C LEU A 757 -1.91 16.11 -13.95
N THR A 758 -3.19 15.81 -13.81
CA THR A 758 -4.12 16.72 -13.14
C THR A 758 -3.82 16.76 -11.64
N ASN A 759 -4.25 17.82 -10.95
CA ASN A 759 -4.09 17.94 -9.49
C ASN A 759 -4.69 16.72 -8.75
N GLN A 760 -5.80 16.17 -9.24
CA GLN A 760 -6.42 14.99 -8.63
C GLN A 760 -5.62 13.72 -8.89
N GLU A 761 -5.10 13.52 -10.11
CA GLU A 761 -4.21 12.38 -10.43
C GLU A 761 -2.93 12.42 -9.59
N PHE A 762 -2.35 13.60 -9.37
CA PHE A 762 -1.20 13.77 -8.47
C PHE A 762 -1.52 13.32 -7.04
N VAL A 763 -2.67 13.73 -6.50
CA VAL A 763 -3.11 13.33 -5.15
C VAL A 763 -3.47 11.84 -5.07
N ASP A 764 -4.05 11.28 -6.12
CA ASP A 764 -4.33 9.85 -6.23
C ASP A 764 -3.03 9.03 -6.28
N LEU A 765 -2.03 9.46 -7.06
CA LEU A 765 -0.69 8.87 -7.11
C LEU A 765 -0.04 8.86 -5.71
N LEU A 766 -0.08 9.98 -4.99
CA LEU A 766 0.42 10.03 -3.61
C LEU A 766 -0.29 9.03 -2.70
N ALA A 767 -1.63 8.90 -2.80
CA ALA A 767 -2.38 7.93 -2.01
C ALA A 767 -1.99 6.48 -2.31
N PHE A 768 -1.63 6.18 -3.57
CA PHE A 768 -1.11 4.89 -3.95
C PHE A 768 0.28 4.61 -3.36
N LEU A 769 1.21 5.57 -3.47
CA LEU A 769 2.56 5.46 -2.91
C LEU A 769 2.52 5.31 -1.38
N GLU A 770 1.68 6.09 -0.70
CA GLU A 770 1.43 5.98 0.75
C GLU A 770 0.87 4.60 1.15
N SER A 771 0.09 3.97 0.27
CA SER A 771 -0.47 2.63 0.52
C SER A 771 0.55 1.50 0.37
N GLN A 772 1.70 1.74 -0.27
CA GLN A 772 2.80 0.78 -0.37
C GLN A 772 3.57 0.70 0.94
N LYS A 773 2.92 0.30 2.04
CA LYS A 773 3.58 0.03 3.32
C LYS A 773 4.10 -1.41 3.34
N LYS A 774 5.27 -1.65 3.94
CA LYS A 774 5.71 -3.04 4.19
C LYS A 774 4.68 -3.68 5.12
N SER A 775 4.15 -4.85 4.74
CA SER A 775 3.55 -5.73 5.73
C SER A 775 4.63 -6.08 6.73
N ASN A 776 4.37 -5.85 8.02
CA ASN A 776 5.18 -6.49 9.07
C ASN A 776 4.91 -7.99 8.96
N GLU A 777 5.68 -8.69 8.14
CA GLU A 777 5.85 -10.14 8.19
C GLU A 777 6.88 -10.50 9.27
#